data_AF-S7V5A6-F1
#
_entry.id   AF-S7V5A6-F1
#
_cell.length_a   1.000
_cell.length_b   1.000
_cell.length_c   1.000
_cell.angle_alpha   90.00
_cell.angle_beta   90.00
_cell.angle_gamma   90.00
#
_symmetry.space_group_name_H-M   'P 1'
#
loop_
_entity.id
_entity.type
_entity.pdbx_description
1 polymer ?
#
loop_
_entity_poly.entity_id
_entity_poly.type
_entity_poly.pdbx_seq_one_letter_code
_entity_poly.pdbx_strand_id
1 'polypeptide(L)'
;MLRIRRVYDDTLPVNREIIRQVKEILRTRFPAAPREDIDQLGEKLRNPFKQRFRSVLFVAQTLKGRVQGFALLLHEPEIGFTFLDWIAMAGGKAGSGIGGALYDRVRQESLALAVKGLFFECLPDAPDRCPDTALLKENQDRLRFYEQYGARPIVDTAYESPVNAGDTCMPHLVYDGLEAQRPLRRSFARKVVRAVLERKYAALCPADYVERVVASFRDDPVALREYRYLKPEAARTRVDIRTMEQIPLIVNDRHDIHHVHDRGYVEAPVRVRSILAELEKSGRFTLIKPQAFPDKHILAVHDSDLFGYLRRACAEVPEGKSVYPYIFPIRNKARPPKEPSVLAGYYCIDTFTPVNRNAYPAARRGVDCVLTAVREILRGHRLAYALVRPPGHHAERQAFGGFCYFNNTAVAAQYLCAYGKVAILDIDYHHGNGQQDIFYQRNDVLTLSIHGHPSFAYPYFSGFAEEQGDGDGEGFNLNLPLPEAVDGPVYRRTLEKAVTRIRDFNPQFLVVALGLDTAKGDPTGTWSLRVKDFEENGRIIGAMGFPTVVIQEGGYRNRTLGRNAMGFFKGLIEAHHHWGRNRQEPRERLHGVGFREVIEPPDVERVRRLVDITGFFSAEEVAIAAELVQERLEKGPDSGYEFVMGDHYGRLAGYTCFGRIPGTTASFDLYWIAVHPEFQGRGLGRRLLQESERRIKAVGGARIYVDTSQRSQYAGTRAFYESCGYRLETVLADFYSPGDGKAIYCKVIG
;
A
#
# COMPACT_ATOMS: atom_id res chain seq x y z
N MET A 1 8.02 -17.51 22.69
CA MET A 1 8.34 -16.10 22.36
C MET A 1 7.07 -15.42 21.88
N LEU A 2 6.73 -14.28 22.49
CA LEU A 2 5.58 -13.44 22.13
C LEU A 2 6.06 -12.33 21.20
N ARG A 3 5.28 -12.02 20.16
CA ARG A 3 5.53 -10.91 19.24
C ARG A 3 4.34 -9.96 19.29
N ILE A 4 4.62 -8.67 19.47
CA ILE A 4 3.62 -7.61 19.32
C ILE A 4 3.79 -7.02 17.93
N ARG A 5 2.73 -7.04 17.12
CA ARG A 5 2.73 -6.42 15.79
C ARG A 5 1.52 -5.52 15.61
N ARG A 6 1.67 -4.54 14.72
CA ARG A 6 0.56 -3.69 14.28
C ARG A 6 -0.21 -4.38 13.15
N VAL A 7 -1.54 -4.33 13.23
CA VAL A 7 -2.45 -4.80 12.19
C VAL A 7 -3.01 -3.56 11.48
N TYR A 8 -2.79 -3.48 10.17
CA TYR A 8 -3.09 -2.29 9.38
C TYR A 8 -4.45 -2.34 8.67
N ASP A 9 -4.87 -3.55 8.31
CA ASP A 9 -6.06 -3.84 7.51
C ASP A 9 -6.39 -5.34 7.64
N ASP A 10 -7.42 -5.79 6.94
CA ASP A 10 -7.83 -7.19 6.78
C ASP A 10 -7.59 -7.72 5.36
N THR A 11 -6.60 -7.16 4.64
CA THR A 11 -6.28 -7.59 3.26
C THR A 11 -5.63 -8.96 3.27
N LEU A 12 -4.58 -9.14 4.08
CA LEU A 12 -3.83 -10.39 4.19
C LEU A 12 -4.64 -11.47 4.92
N PRO A 13 -4.59 -12.74 4.47
CA PRO A 13 -5.24 -13.84 5.18
C PRO A 13 -4.86 -13.94 6.66
N VAL A 14 -3.58 -13.70 6.99
CA VAL A 14 -3.11 -13.70 8.38
C VAL A 14 -3.75 -12.57 9.21
N ASN A 15 -4.03 -11.42 8.59
CA ASN A 15 -4.66 -10.30 9.30
C ASN A 15 -6.15 -10.55 9.49
N ARG A 16 -6.84 -11.15 8.51
CA ARG A 16 -8.24 -11.59 8.66
C ARG A 16 -8.41 -12.54 9.84
N GLU A 17 -7.54 -13.53 9.93
CA GLU A 17 -7.56 -14.49 11.04
C GLU A 17 -7.27 -13.84 12.39
N ILE A 18 -6.34 -12.89 12.45
CA ILE A 18 -6.10 -12.12 13.68
C ILE A 18 -7.33 -11.29 14.05
N ILE A 19 -7.90 -10.57 13.10
CA ILE A 19 -9.07 -9.73 13.35
C ILE A 19 -10.24 -10.60 13.84
N ARG A 20 -10.41 -11.81 13.29
CA ARG A 20 -11.37 -12.80 13.79
C ARG A 20 -11.13 -13.15 15.27
N GLN A 21 -9.90 -13.50 15.65
CA GLN A 21 -9.54 -13.79 17.05
C GLN A 21 -9.73 -12.57 17.97
N VAL A 22 -9.41 -11.35 17.49
CA VAL A 22 -9.63 -10.11 18.25
C VAL A 22 -11.12 -9.86 18.48
N LYS A 23 -11.97 -10.08 17.47
CA LYS A 23 -13.44 -10.00 17.61
C LYS A 23 -13.97 -10.99 18.64
N GLU A 24 -13.42 -12.21 18.70
CA GLU A 24 -13.79 -13.20 19.73
C GLU A 24 -13.43 -12.74 21.14
N ILE A 25 -12.21 -12.18 21.32
CA ILE A 25 -11.79 -11.63 22.62
C ILE A 25 -12.69 -10.45 23.00
N LEU A 26 -13.01 -9.54 22.06
CA LEU A 26 -13.90 -8.41 22.29
C LEU A 26 -15.28 -8.86 22.78
N ARG A 27 -15.91 -9.80 22.07
CA ARG A 27 -17.24 -10.32 22.45
C ARG A 27 -17.24 -11.01 23.82
N THR A 28 -16.13 -11.66 24.18
CA THR A 28 -16.01 -12.38 25.45
C THR A 28 -15.71 -11.45 26.63
N ARG A 29 -14.86 -10.43 26.41
CA ARG A 29 -14.39 -9.53 27.48
C ARG A 29 -15.27 -8.29 27.67
N PHE A 30 -16.00 -7.89 26.64
CA PHE A 30 -16.86 -6.72 26.64
C PHE A 30 -18.25 -7.08 26.09
N PRO A 31 -19.05 -7.86 26.83
CA PRO A 31 -20.37 -8.30 26.36
C PRO A 31 -21.36 -7.14 26.14
N ALA A 32 -21.13 -6.00 26.80
CA ALA A 32 -21.92 -4.78 26.63
C ALA A 32 -21.51 -3.94 25.40
N ALA A 33 -20.40 -4.26 24.73
CA ALA A 33 -19.99 -3.52 23.54
C ALA A 33 -20.92 -3.81 22.35
N PRO A 34 -21.32 -2.80 21.56
CA PRO A 34 -22.19 -2.99 20.41
C PRO A 34 -21.60 -4.01 19.42
N ARG A 35 -22.40 -5.01 19.02
CA ARG A 35 -21.92 -6.07 18.09
C ARG A 35 -21.46 -5.50 16.76
N GLU A 36 -22.19 -4.50 16.26
CA GLU A 36 -21.87 -3.81 15.02
C GLU A 36 -20.48 -3.16 15.07
N ASP A 37 -20.10 -2.55 16.19
CA ASP A 37 -18.77 -1.94 16.36
C ASP A 37 -17.64 -2.95 16.30
N ILE A 38 -17.86 -4.16 16.87
CA ILE A 38 -16.91 -5.26 16.82
C ILE A 38 -16.81 -5.82 15.39
N ASP A 39 -17.96 -5.98 14.72
CA ASP A 39 -18.02 -6.56 13.38
C ASP A 39 -17.38 -5.65 12.33
N GLN A 40 -17.47 -4.34 12.50
CA GLN A 40 -16.85 -3.35 11.63
C GLN A 40 -15.34 -3.15 11.85
N LEU A 41 -14.69 -3.84 12.79
CA LEU A 41 -13.26 -3.62 13.10
C LEU A 41 -12.33 -3.72 11.88
N GLY A 42 -12.54 -4.68 10.98
CA GLY A 42 -11.74 -4.81 9.75
C GLY A 42 -11.94 -3.63 8.80
N GLU A 43 -13.18 -3.16 8.67
CA GLU A 43 -13.52 -1.98 7.88
C GLU A 43 -12.91 -0.71 8.49
N LYS A 44 -12.98 -0.53 9.81
CA LYS A 44 -12.37 0.60 10.52
C LYS A 44 -10.86 0.68 10.32
N LEU A 45 -10.17 -0.46 10.20
CA LEU A 45 -8.74 -0.51 9.88
C LEU A 45 -8.46 -0.15 8.41
N ARG A 46 -9.27 -0.66 7.46
CA ARG A 46 -9.16 -0.32 6.02
C ARG A 46 -9.49 1.14 5.73
N ASN A 47 -10.58 1.65 6.30
CA ASN A 47 -11.09 3.01 6.15
C ASN A 47 -11.07 3.75 7.51
N PRO A 48 -9.89 4.24 7.92
CA PRO A 48 -9.67 4.86 9.21
C PRO A 48 -10.28 6.26 9.35
N PHE A 49 -11.11 6.73 8.41
CA PHE A 49 -11.77 8.04 8.53
C PHE A 49 -13.29 7.95 8.60
N LYS A 50 -13.88 6.75 8.45
CA LYS A 50 -15.32 6.54 8.62
C LYS A 50 -15.84 7.08 9.96
N GLN A 51 -15.00 7.09 11.01
CA GLN A 51 -15.33 7.59 12.35
C GLN A 51 -14.55 8.85 12.76
N ARG A 52 -13.94 9.58 11.81
CA ARG A 52 -13.09 10.78 12.08
C ARG A 52 -11.90 10.55 13.03
N PHE A 53 -11.59 9.29 13.36
CA PHE A 53 -10.44 8.84 14.12
C PHE A 53 -9.74 7.70 13.40
N ARG A 54 -8.41 7.72 13.37
CA ARG A 54 -7.63 6.64 12.78
C ARG A 54 -7.44 5.49 13.77
N SER A 55 -8.04 4.33 13.48
CA SER A 55 -7.84 3.12 14.26
C SER A 55 -6.46 2.48 14.00
N VAL A 56 -5.80 2.06 15.07
CA VAL A 56 -4.51 1.37 15.08
C VAL A 56 -4.62 0.16 16.02
N LEU A 57 -4.57 -1.05 15.46
CA LEU A 57 -4.67 -2.28 16.24
C LEU A 57 -3.29 -2.89 16.48
N PHE A 58 -2.95 -3.15 17.73
CA PHE A 58 -1.79 -3.93 18.15
C PHE A 58 -2.22 -5.28 18.66
N VAL A 59 -1.48 -6.32 18.30
CA VAL A 59 -1.79 -7.69 18.67
C VAL A 59 -0.54 -8.38 19.20
N ALA A 60 -0.65 -8.89 20.42
CA ALA A 60 0.34 -9.79 21.02
C ALA A 60 -0.01 -11.22 20.62
N GLN A 61 0.87 -11.89 19.88
CA GLN A 61 0.64 -13.24 19.36
C GLN A 61 1.82 -14.16 19.62
N THR A 62 1.53 -15.45 19.63
CA THR A 62 2.56 -16.51 19.61
C THR A 62 3.17 -16.67 18.21
N LEU A 63 4.31 -17.36 18.10
CA LEU A 63 4.90 -17.72 16.80
C LEU A 63 3.96 -18.54 15.90
N LYS A 64 2.99 -19.25 16.48
CA LYS A 64 1.96 -20.01 15.76
C LYS A 64 0.76 -19.16 15.33
N GLY A 65 0.80 -17.84 15.53
CA GLY A 65 -0.26 -16.91 15.10
C GLY A 65 -1.46 -16.83 16.05
N ARG A 66 -1.46 -17.52 17.19
CA ARG A 66 -2.51 -17.40 18.21
C ARG A 66 -2.39 -16.07 18.94
N VAL A 67 -3.46 -15.27 18.91
CA VAL A 67 -3.59 -14.01 19.65
C VAL A 67 -3.68 -14.30 21.15
N GLN A 68 -2.89 -13.58 21.93
CA GLN A 68 -2.85 -13.65 23.39
C GLN A 68 -3.42 -12.38 24.02
N GLY A 69 -3.39 -11.25 23.32
CA GLY A 69 -4.03 -10.00 23.71
C GLY A 69 -3.93 -8.97 22.60
N PHE A 70 -4.66 -7.86 22.75
CA PHE A 70 -4.65 -6.77 21.79
C PHE A 70 -4.82 -5.41 22.46
N ALA A 71 -4.47 -4.35 21.74
CA ALA A 71 -4.79 -2.97 22.08
C ALA A 71 -5.29 -2.23 20.82
N LEU A 72 -6.43 -1.55 20.91
CA LEU A 72 -6.99 -0.69 19.87
C LEU A 72 -6.78 0.77 20.27
N LEU A 73 -6.00 1.49 19.48
CA LEU A 73 -5.65 2.88 19.67
C LEU A 73 -6.33 3.72 18.58
N LEU A 74 -6.96 4.82 18.96
CA LEU A 74 -7.50 5.82 18.05
C LEU A 74 -6.54 7.00 17.97
N HIS A 75 -6.28 7.52 16.78
CA HIS A 75 -5.40 8.67 16.57
C HIS A 75 -6.17 9.82 15.91
N GLU A 76 -6.04 11.02 16.50
CA GLU A 76 -6.57 12.28 15.97
C GLU A 76 -5.40 13.20 15.60
N PRO A 77 -5.13 13.39 14.29
CA PRO A 77 -3.91 14.07 13.83
C PRO A 77 -3.96 15.60 13.95
N GLU A 78 -5.14 16.22 13.90
CA GLU A 78 -5.28 17.69 13.82
C GLU A 78 -5.15 18.35 15.20
N ILE A 79 -5.86 17.81 16.19
CA ILE A 79 -5.76 18.17 17.59
C ILE A 79 -4.43 17.66 18.15
N GLY A 80 -4.03 16.46 17.72
CA GLY A 80 -2.76 15.82 18.03
C GLY A 80 -2.80 15.03 19.34
N PHE A 81 -3.70 14.05 19.42
CA PHE A 81 -3.82 13.13 20.56
C PHE A 81 -4.09 11.70 20.12
N THR A 82 -3.85 10.75 21.02
CA THR A 82 -4.30 9.36 20.88
C THR A 82 -5.28 9.00 21.99
N PHE A 83 -6.23 8.12 21.69
CA PHE A 83 -7.20 7.59 22.64
C PHE A 83 -7.12 6.06 22.66
N LEU A 84 -6.70 5.45 23.76
CA LEU A 84 -6.69 4.00 23.91
C LEU A 84 -8.13 3.53 24.19
N ASP A 85 -8.72 2.89 23.18
CA ASP A 85 -10.12 2.47 23.18
C ASP A 85 -10.30 1.15 23.93
N TRP A 86 -9.57 0.12 23.50
CA TRP A 86 -9.61 -1.20 24.10
C TRP A 86 -8.21 -1.72 24.35
N ILE A 87 -8.02 -2.37 25.49
CA ILE A 87 -6.87 -3.24 25.75
C ILE A 87 -7.35 -4.46 26.51
N ALA A 88 -7.07 -5.65 25.97
CA ALA A 88 -7.58 -6.88 26.56
C ALA A 88 -6.70 -8.10 26.28
N MET A 89 -6.78 -9.05 27.20
CA MET A 89 -6.06 -10.33 27.18
C MET A 89 -7.03 -11.48 26.89
N ALA A 90 -6.59 -12.47 26.10
CA ALA A 90 -7.42 -13.60 25.66
C ALA A 90 -7.76 -14.57 26.80
N GLY A 91 -6.84 -14.79 27.74
CA GLY A 91 -7.08 -15.54 28.97
C GLY A 91 -7.04 -14.58 30.14
N GLY A 92 -8.16 -14.38 30.85
CA GLY A 92 -8.39 -13.36 31.89
C GLY A 92 -7.47 -13.37 33.13
N LYS A 93 -6.27 -13.95 33.05
CA LYS A 93 -5.23 -13.83 34.08
C LYS A 93 -4.46 -12.51 33.90
N ALA A 94 -4.72 -11.56 34.79
CA ALA A 94 -3.83 -10.43 35.01
C ALA A 94 -2.47 -10.95 35.51
N GLY A 95 -1.35 -10.43 34.99
CA GLY A 95 0.01 -10.75 35.49
C GLY A 95 0.97 -11.48 34.53
N SER A 96 0.64 -11.69 33.25
CA SER A 96 1.53 -12.37 32.27
C SER A 96 2.60 -11.47 31.64
N GLY A 97 2.70 -10.19 32.02
CA GLY A 97 3.58 -9.19 31.39
C GLY A 97 3.11 -8.68 30.02
N ILE A 98 2.14 -9.33 29.37
CA ILE A 98 1.66 -8.96 28.03
C ILE A 98 0.91 -7.63 28.03
N GLY A 99 0.10 -7.36 29.07
CA GLY A 99 -0.61 -6.08 29.19
C GLY A 99 0.36 -4.89 29.27
N GLY A 100 1.44 -5.03 30.04
CA GLY A 100 2.53 -4.05 30.10
C GLY A 100 3.18 -3.84 28.73
N ALA A 101 3.55 -4.94 28.05
CA ALA A 101 4.16 -4.87 26.73
C ALA A 101 3.25 -4.25 25.65
N LEU A 102 1.93 -4.51 25.69
CA LEU A 102 0.95 -3.88 24.81
C LEU A 102 0.82 -2.37 25.10
N TYR A 103 0.77 -1.99 26.38
CA TYR A 103 0.69 -0.59 26.77
C TYR A 103 1.97 0.18 26.41
N ASP A 104 3.15 -0.43 26.62
CA ASP A 104 4.42 0.12 26.15
C ASP A 104 4.40 0.37 24.63
N ARG A 105 3.89 -0.59 23.85
CA ARG A 105 3.76 -0.41 22.39
C ARG A 105 2.81 0.73 22.02
N VAL A 106 1.72 0.91 22.76
CA VAL A 106 0.77 2.03 22.59
C VAL A 106 1.43 3.38 22.88
N ARG A 107 2.22 3.48 23.97
CA ARG A 107 2.98 4.70 24.31
C ARG A 107 4.06 4.99 23.26
N GLN A 108 4.78 3.97 22.81
CA GLN A 108 5.76 4.08 21.72
C GLN A 108 5.12 4.60 20.44
N GLU A 109 3.96 4.05 20.05
CA GLU A 109 3.25 4.55 18.87
C GLU A 109 2.80 6.00 19.06
N SER A 110 2.30 6.36 20.24
CA SER A 110 1.87 7.73 20.54
C SER A 110 3.04 8.72 20.40
N LEU A 111 4.24 8.39 20.92
CA LEU A 111 5.45 9.16 20.67
C LEU A 111 5.84 9.17 19.18
N ALA A 112 5.73 8.03 18.51
CA ALA A 112 5.99 7.89 17.08
C ALA A 112 5.01 8.67 16.20
N LEU A 113 3.85 9.07 16.73
CA LEU A 113 2.89 9.94 16.07
C LEU A 113 3.12 11.42 16.43
N ALA A 114 4.03 11.70 17.38
CA ALA A 114 4.33 13.03 17.91
C ALA A 114 3.10 13.75 18.48
N VAL A 115 2.19 12.99 19.10
CA VAL A 115 1.01 13.57 19.76
C VAL A 115 1.35 14.25 21.07
N LYS A 116 0.46 15.12 21.54
CA LYS A 116 0.63 15.91 22.78
C LYS A 116 0.21 15.15 24.04
N GLY A 117 -0.52 14.05 23.90
CA GLY A 117 -1.01 13.23 25.01
C GLY A 117 -1.73 11.97 24.57
N LEU A 118 -1.73 10.97 25.44
CA LEU A 118 -2.52 9.75 25.34
C LEU A 118 -3.66 9.82 26.37
N PHE A 119 -4.87 9.54 25.93
CA PHE A 119 -6.09 9.55 26.75
C PHE A 119 -6.77 8.19 26.71
N PHE A 120 -7.54 7.85 27.74
CA PHE A 120 -8.42 6.67 27.75
C PHE A 120 -9.38 6.74 28.92
N GLU A 121 -10.35 5.84 28.93
CA GLU A 121 -11.33 5.74 30.02
C GLU A 121 -11.03 4.56 30.93
N CYS A 122 -11.20 4.78 32.23
CA CYS A 122 -11.17 3.73 33.23
C CYS A 122 -12.33 3.91 34.20
N LEU A 123 -13.07 2.85 34.48
CA LEU A 123 -14.20 2.92 35.40
C LEU A 123 -13.75 3.29 36.83
N PRO A 124 -14.63 3.87 37.66
CA PRO A 124 -14.30 4.34 38.99
C PRO A 124 -13.76 3.28 39.94
N ASP A 125 -12.82 3.68 40.79
CA ASP A 125 -12.19 2.88 41.83
C ASP A 125 -12.66 3.25 43.26
N ALA A 126 -13.84 3.87 43.36
CA ALA A 126 -14.47 4.28 44.60
C ALA A 126 -15.82 3.54 44.79
N PRO A 127 -16.10 2.94 45.97
CA PRO A 127 -17.30 2.12 46.19
C PRO A 127 -18.62 2.87 46.00
N ASP A 128 -18.64 4.16 46.31
CA ASP A 128 -19.81 5.05 46.14
C ASP A 128 -20.16 5.30 44.66
N ARG A 129 -19.19 5.12 43.76
CA ARG A 129 -19.35 5.34 42.31
C ARG A 129 -19.43 4.05 41.52
N CYS A 130 -18.92 2.94 42.05
CA CYS A 130 -18.98 1.61 41.45
C CYS A 130 -19.52 0.60 42.47
N PRO A 131 -20.84 0.38 42.51
CA PRO A 131 -21.47 -0.50 43.52
C PRO A 131 -21.18 -1.99 43.33
N ASP A 132 -20.80 -2.41 42.11
CA ASP A 132 -20.35 -3.78 41.85
C ASP A 132 -18.92 -3.98 42.41
N THR A 133 -18.81 -4.84 43.42
CA THR A 133 -17.56 -5.10 44.16
C THR A 133 -16.51 -5.85 43.34
N ALA A 134 -16.93 -6.71 42.41
CA ALA A 134 -16.02 -7.42 41.51
C ALA A 134 -15.43 -6.46 40.48
N LEU A 135 -16.28 -5.60 39.90
CA LEU A 135 -15.87 -4.56 38.96
C LEU A 135 -14.97 -3.52 39.64
N LEU A 136 -15.31 -3.10 40.86
CA LEU A 136 -14.51 -2.16 41.66
C LEU A 136 -13.07 -2.66 41.85
N LYS A 137 -12.89 -3.94 42.17
CA LYS A 137 -11.56 -4.53 42.34
C LYS A 137 -10.76 -4.53 41.03
N GLU A 138 -11.40 -4.86 39.91
CA GLU A 138 -10.76 -4.80 38.59
C GLU A 138 -10.35 -3.37 38.23
N ASN A 139 -11.19 -2.38 38.52
CA ASN A 139 -10.92 -0.96 38.26
C ASN A 139 -9.73 -0.44 39.07
N GLN A 140 -9.65 -0.80 40.36
CA GLN A 140 -8.51 -0.48 41.23
C GLN A 140 -7.20 -1.05 40.68
N ASP A 141 -7.24 -2.31 40.21
CA ASP A 141 -6.04 -2.97 39.69
C ASP A 141 -5.62 -2.38 38.32
N ARG A 142 -6.59 -1.96 37.47
CA ARG A 142 -6.33 -1.23 36.21
C ARG A 142 -5.72 0.15 36.45
N LEU A 143 -6.29 0.96 37.34
CA LEU A 143 -5.73 2.28 37.67
C LEU A 143 -4.35 2.17 38.34
N ARG A 144 -4.15 1.18 39.23
CA ARG A 144 -2.82 0.89 39.77
C ARG A 144 -1.81 0.58 38.66
N PHE A 145 -2.19 -0.22 37.67
CA PHE A 145 -1.33 -0.53 36.52
C PHE A 145 -0.97 0.73 35.73
N TYR A 146 -1.94 1.59 35.41
CA TYR A 146 -1.69 2.82 34.64
C TYR A 146 -0.88 3.88 35.42
N GLU A 147 -1.06 3.97 36.74
CA GLU A 147 -0.25 4.84 37.60
C GLU A 147 1.25 4.46 37.55
N GLN A 148 1.60 3.18 37.27
CA GLN A 148 2.99 2.77 37.06
C GLN A 148 3.66 3.48 35.88
N TYR A 149 2.88 4.01 34.94
CA TYR A 149 3.35 4.76 33.78
C TYR A 149 3.20 6.28 33.95
N GLY A 150 2.70 6.73 35.11
CA GLY A 150 2.38 8.12 35.40
C GLY A 150 1.05 8.60 34.80
N ALA A 151 0.22 7.69 34.29
CA ALA A 151 -1.10 8.01 33.77
C ALA A 151 -2.12 8.13 34.91
N ARG A 152 -2.88 9.23 34.94
CA ARG A 152 -3.74 9.59 36.09
C ARG A 152 -5.11 10.14 35.67
N PRO A 153 -6.18 9.88 36.44
CA PRO A 153 -7.49 10.48 36.20
C PRO A 153 -7.44 12.02 36.20
N ILE A 154 -8.19 12.63 35.29
CA ILE A 154 -8.52 14.05 35.30
C ILE A 154 -9.63 14.26 36.33
N VAL A 155 -9.47 15.26 37.20
CA VAL A 155 -10.40 15.56 38.30
C VAL A 155 -10.94 16.98 38.19
N ASP A 156 -11.93 17.31 39.03
CA ASP A 156 -12.58 18.62 39.08
C ASP A 156 -13.28 19.01 37.76
N THR A 157 -13.84 18.00 37.08
CA THR A 157 -14.62 18.17 35.85
C THR A 157 -15.94 17.40 35.93
N ALA A 158 -16.88 17.73 35.05
CA ALA A 158 -18.16 17.05 34.91
C ALA A 158 -18.08 15.82 33.99
N TYR A 159 -16.89 15.35 33.59
CA TYR A 159 -16.75 14.18 32.70
C TYR A 159 -17.38 12.91 33.30
N GLU A 160 -17.34 12.80 34.63
CA GLU A 160 -17.91 11.68 35.39
C GLU A 160 -19.41 11.87 35.70
N SER A 161 -20.03 12.93 35.16
CA SER A 161 -21.47 13.17 35.36
C SER A 161 -22.29 12.21 34.49
N PRO A 162 -23.40 11.66 35.02
CA PRO A 162 -24.34 10.82 34.27
C PRO A 162 -24.78 11.48 32.95
N VAL A 163 -24.85 10.69 31.88
CA VAL A 163 -25.38 11.14 30.59
C VAL A 163 -26.91 11.18 30.68
N ASN A 164 -27.50 10.10 31.17
CA ASN A 164 -28.92 9.95 31.45
C ASN A 164 -29.17 9.85 32.96
N ALA A 165 -30.38 10.20 33.38
CA ALA A 165 -30.80 10.02 34.76
C ALA A 165 -30.81 8.51 35.11
N GLY A 166 -29.99 8.13 36.09
CA GLY A 166 -29.83 6.73 36.53
C GLY A 166 -28.55 6.05 36.05
N ASP A 167 -27.74 6.68 35.18
CA ASP A 167 -26.42 6.14 34.86
C ASP A 167 -25.54 6.12 36.11
N THR A 168 -24.90 4.97 36.35
CA THR A 168 -23.96 4.76 37.46
C THR A 168 -22.62 4.30 36.91
N CYS A 169 -21.55 4.35 37.71
CA CYS A 169 -20.22 3.90 37.28
C CYS A 169 -19.64 4.69 36.08
N MET A 170 -19.89 6.01 36.02
CA MET A 170 -19.37 6.86 34.96
C MET A 170 -17.83 6.86 34.94
N PRO A 171 -17.17 6.67 33.79
CA PRO A 171 -15.73 6.47 33.72
C PRO A 171 -14.92 7.75 34.04
N HIS A 172 -13.75 7.55 34.63
CA HIS A 172 -12.69 8.56 34.67
C HIS A 172 -12.10 8.73 33.27
N LEU A 173 -11.89 9.97 32.83
CA LEU A 173 -10.97 10.27 31.74
C LEU A 173 -9.55 10.29 32.30
N VAL A 174 -8.68 9.42 31.81
CA VAL A 174 -7.29 9.27 32.25
C VAL A 174 -6.36 9.91 31.22
N TYR A 175 -5.33 10.60 31.71
CA TYR A 175 -4.30 11.25 30.88
C TYR A 175 -2.91 10.66 31.16
N ASP A 176 -2.22 10.25 30.10
CA ASP A 176 -0.81 9.89 30.08
C ASP A 176 -0.03 10.93 29.26
N GLY A 177 0.82 11.69 29.96
CA GLY A 177 1.70 12.71 29.37
C GLY A 177 2.93 12.17 28.64
N LEU A 178 3.03 10.85 28.47
CA LEU A 178 4.15 10.12 27.87
C LEU A 178 5.48 10.45 28.60
N GLU A 179 6.57 10.70 27.86
CA GLU A 179 7.89 10.96 28.47
C GLU A 179 8.03 12.34 29.09
N ALA A 180 7.27 13.33 28.59
CA ALA A 180 7.49 14.72 28.95
C ALA A 180 6.65 15.19 30.15
N GLN A 181 5.75 14.32 30.67
CA GLN A 181 4.83 14.61 31.79
C GLN A 181 4.27 16.05 31.72
N ARG A 182 3.88 16.46 30.51
CA ARG A 182 3.53 17.85 30.23
C ARG A 182 2.26 18.22 30.99
N PRO A 183 2.20 19.40 31.63
CA PRO A 183 0.97 19.91 32.20
C PRO A 183 -0.14 19.92 31.15
N LEU A 184 -1.29 19.33 31.48
CA LEU A 184 -2.42 19.23 30.56
C LEU A 184 -3.07 20.61 30.42
N ARG A 185 -2.79 21.32 29.34
CA ARG A 185 -3.37 22.65 29.09
C ARG A 185 -4.88 22.57 28.88
N ARG A 186 -5.61 23.48 29.52
CA ARG A 186 -7.08 23.56 29.42
C ARG A 186 -7.60 23.61 27.99
N SER A 187 -6.98 24.45 27.16
CA SER A 187 -7.38 24.64 25.77
C SER A 187 -7.22 23.37 24.93
N PHE A 188 -6.23 22.54 25.25
CA PHE A 188 -6.02 21.24 24.59
C PHE A 188 -7.00 20.20 25.13
N ALA A 189 -7.16 20.08 26.45
CA ALA A 189 -8.10 19.15 27.06
C ALA A 189 -9.53 19.34 26.56
N ARG A 190 -10.02 20.58 26.49
CA ARG A 190 -11.36 20.90 25.96
C ARG A 190 -11.55 20.43 24.51
N LYS A 191 -10.53 20.55 23.65
CA LYS A 191 -10.58 20.06 22.27
C LYS A 191 -10.64 18.53 22.21
N VAL A 192 -9.81 17.86 23.03
CA VAL A 192 -9.78 16.39 23.12
C VAL A 192 -11.13 15.85 23.59
N VAL A 193 -11.65 16.36 24.72
CA VAL A 193 -12.92 15.93 25.32
C VAL A 193 -14.07 16.12 24.35
N ARG A 194 -14.16 17.30 23.72
CA ARG A 194 -15.16 17.57 22.69
C ARG A 194 -15.08 16.56 21.55
N ALA A 195 -13.89 16.33 21.00
CA ALA A 195 -13.70 15.39 19.90
C ALA A 195 -14.07 13.96 20.29
N VAL A 196 -13.76 13.51 21.50
CA VAL A 196 -14.16 12.18 21.99
C VAL A 196 -15.69 12.09 22.10
N LEU A 197 -16.34 13.02 22.78
CA LEU A 197 -17.79 12.97 22.99
C LEU A 197 -18.60 13.13 21.68
N GLU A 198 -18.22 14.06 20.80
CA GLU A 198 -18.94 14.34 19.54
C GLU A 198 -18.69 13.32 18.43
N ARG A 199 -17.59 12.55 18.47
CA ARG A 199 -17.20 11.65 17.37
C ARG A 199 -17.27 10.19 17.77
N LYS A 200 -16.71 9.82 18.94
CA LYS A 200 -16.74 8.43 19.43
C LYS A 200 -18.08 8.12 20.08
N TYR A 201 -18.62 9.06 20.86
CA TYR A 201 -19.86 8.89 21.62
C TYR A 201 -21.04 9.68 21.05
N ALA A 202 -21.00 10.00 19.74
CA ALA A 202 -22.01 10.82 19.07
C ALA A 202 -23.46 10.28 19.24
N ALA A 203 -23.61 8.95 19.30
CA ALA A 203 -24.90 8.30 19.48
C ALA A 203 -25.41 8.31 20.93
N LEU A 204 -24.53 8.56 21.91
CA LEU A 204 -24.83 8.50 23.34
C LEU A 204 -24.91 9.89 23.98
N CYS A 205 -24.08 10.84 23.53
CA CYS A 205 -23.92 12.15 24.16
C CYS A 205 -24.67 13.25 23.38
N PRO A 206 -25.76 13.82 23.92
CA PRO A 206 -26.43 14.96 23.29
C PRO A 206 -25.59 16.24 23.40
N ALA A 207 -25.87 17.23 22.54
CA ALA A 207 -25.03 18.43 22.40
C ALA A 207 -24.92 19.25 23.70
N ASP A 208 -25.99 19.33 24.49
CA ASP A 208 -26.01 20.03 25.79
C ASP A 208 -25.12 19.33 26.84
N TYR A 209 -25.08 18.00 26.84
CA TYR A 209 -24.15 17.22 27.66
C TYR A 209 -22.71 17.56 27.30
N VAL A 210 -22.38 17.57 26.01
CA VAL A 210 -21.03 17.89 25.52
C VAL A 210 -20.61 19.29 25.98
N GLU A 211 -21.46 20.31 25.79
CA GLU A 211 -21.14 21.67 26.22
C GLU A 211 -20.93 21.78 27.73
N ARG A 212 -21.80 21.14 28.52
CA ARG A 212 -21.69 21.12 29.99
C ARG A 212 -20.37 20.51 30.44
N VAL A 213 -20.01 19.36 29.88
CA VAL A 213 -18.74 18.67 30.22
C VAL A 213 -17.55 19.50 29.77
N VAL A 214 -17.52 20.00 28.53
CA VAL A 214 -16.39 20.80 28.03
C VAL A 214 -16.22 22.10 28.84
N ALA A 215 -17.31 22.76 29.22
CA ALA A 215 -17.28 23.98 30.03
C ALA A 215 -16.76 23.75 31.46
N SER A 216 -16.93 22.54 31.99
CA SER A 216 -16.49 22.18 33.35
C SER A 216 -14.96 22.16 33.53
N PHE A 217 -14.18 22.01 32.45
CA PHE A 217 -12.72 22.07 32.49
C PHE A 217 -12.27 23.52 32.72
N ARG A 218 -12.13 23.95 33.98
CA ARG A 218 -11.89 25.35 34.37
C ARG A 218 -10.41 25.68 34.60
N ASP A 219 -9.66 24.76 35.18
CA ASP A 219 -8.27 24.98 35.59
C ASP A 219 -7.27 24.88 34.43
N ASP A 220 -6.16 25.62 34.50
CA ASP A 220 -5.03 25.53 33.56
C ASP A 220 -3.69 25.63 34.31
N PRO A 221 -2.94 24.52 34.46
CA PRO A 221 -3.21 23.20 33.91
C PRO A 221 -4.45 22.53 34.51
N VAL A 222 -5.07 21.64 33.75
CA VAL A 222 -6.17 20.79 34.21
C VAL A 222 -5.66 19.88 35.32
N ALA A 223 -6.42 19.79 36.42
CA ALA A 223 -6.07 19.00 37.59
C ALA A 223 -6.05 17.49 37.26
N LEU A 224 -5.01 16.82 37.72
CA LEU A 224 -4.91 15.36 37.71
C LEU A 224 -4.98 14.88 39.15
N ARG A 225 -5.64 13.74 39.37
CA ARG A 225 -5.68 13.10 40.69
C ARG A 225 -4.26 12.85 41.21
N GLU A 226 -4.08 13.01 42.52
CA GLU A 226 -2.86 12.55 43.19
C GLU A 226 -2.68 11.04 43.02
N TYR A 227 -1.43 10.57 43.07
CA TYR A 227 -1.14 9.14 43.01
C TYR A 227 -1.76 8.43 44.20
N ARG A 228 -2.54 7.37 43.94
CA ARG A 228 -3.26 6.64 44.98
C ARG A 228 -2.60 5.31 45.35
N TYR A 229 -2.01 4.62 44.37
CA TYR A 229 -1.52 3.26 44.54
C TYR A 229 0.00 3.15 44.56
N LEU A 230 0.71 4.19 44.13
CA LEU A 230 2.15 4.22 43.99
C LEU A 230 2.70 5.57 44.46
N LYS A 231 4.00 5.60 44.80
CA LYS A 231 4.70 6.86 44.99
C LYS A 231 5.10 7.44 43.62
N PRO A 232 5.06 8.77 43.41
CA PRO A 232 5.39 9.38 42.12
C PRO A 232 6.74 8.95 41.54
N GLU A 233 7.75 8.74 42.40
CA GLU A 233 9.12 8.39 42.01
C GLU A 233 9.25 6.96 41.46
N ALA A 234 8.27 6.09 41.74
CA ALA A 234 8.25 4.72 41.26
C ALA A 234 7.67 4.59 39.83
N ALA A 235 7.12 5.67 39.26
CA ALA A 235 6.51 5.65 37.94
C ALA A 235 7.56 5.57 36.81
N ARG A 236 7.37 4.62 35.89
CA ARG A 236 8.20 4.38 34.70
C ARG A 236 7.66 5.21 33.52
N THR A 237 8.01 6.49 33.50
CA THR A 237 7.51 7.42 32.47
C THR A 237 8.29 7.34 31.15
N ARG A 238 9.56 6.92 31.18
CA ARG A 238 10.43 6.79 30.00
C ARG A 238 9.96 5.67 29.07
N VAL A 239 9.99 5.91 27.75
CA VAL A 239 9.57 4.95 26.74
C VAL A 239 10.78 4.50 25.93
N ASP A 240 11.02 3.18 25.85
CA ASP A 240 12.10 2.67 25.02
C ASP A 240 11.69 2.60 23.53
N ILE A 241 12.14 3.58 22.75
CA ILE A 241 11.89 3.68 21.30
C ILE A 241 12.66 2.60 20.50
N ARG A 242 13.71 1.98 21.07
CA ARG A 242 14.56 1.00 20.36
C ARG A 242 13.85 -0.32 20.04
N THR A 243 12.66 -0.52 20.60
CA THR A 243 11.84 -1.73 20.41
C THR A 243 10.82 -1.61 19.26
N MET A 244 10.92 -0.55 18.44
CA MET A 244 10.14 -0.48 17.19
C MET A 244 10.48 -1.65 16.26
N GLU A 245 9.49 -2.07 15.47
CA GLU A 245 9.57 -3.23 14.60
C GLU A 245 10.74 -3.10 13.61
N GLN A 246 11.81 -3.86 13.86
CA GLN A 246 12.99 -3.92 13.02
C GLN A 246 12.66 -4.54 11.65
N ILE A 247 13.41 -4.13 10.63
CA ILE A 247 13.27 -4.70 9.28
C ILE A 247 13.92 -6.09 9.24
N PRO A 248 13.19 -7.15 8.86
CA PRO A 248 13.78 -8.44 8.52
C PRO A 248 14.81 -8.27 7.40
N LEU A 249 16.06 -8.62 7.71
CA LEU A 249 17.17 -8.67 6.78
C LEU A 249 17.51 -10.13 6.51
N ILE A 250 17.34 -10.55 5.26
CA ILE A 250 17.67 -11.90 4.82
C ILE A 250 18.91 -11.78 3.92
N VAL A 251 20.04 -12.29 4.40
CA VAL A 251 21.31 -12.28 3.67
C VAL A 251 21.50 -13.63 2.99
N ASN A 252 21.91 -13.63 1.72
CA ASN A 252 22.29 -14.86 1.03
C ASN A 252 23.54 -15.47 1.67
N ASP A 253 23.36 -16.45 2.55
CA ASP A 253 24.42 -17.16 3.29
C ASP A 253 25.29 -18.11 2.44
N ARG A 254 25.04 -18.17 1.12
CA ARG A 254 25.90 -18.85 0.13
C ARG A 254 26.29 -17.93 -1.00
N HIS A 255 26.30 -16.62 -0.79
CA HIS A 255 26.66 -15.71 -1.87
C HIS A 255 28.15 -15.74 -2.21
N ASP A 256 29.00 -16.00 -1.22
CA ASP A 256 30.45 -15.86 -1.26
C ASP A 256 31.16 -16.95 -2.07
N ILE A 257 30.56 -18.14 -2.18
CA ILE A 257 31.09 -19.25 -3.00
C ILE A 257 31.24 -18.86 -4.48
N HIS A 258 30.39 -17.95 -4.98
CA HIS A 258 30.46 -17.49 -6.36
C HIS A 258 31.41 -16.30 -6.48
N HIS A 259 32.70 -16.55 -6.62
CA HIS A 259 33.72 -15.51 -6.74
C HIS A 259 34.54 -15.69 -8.01
N VAL A 260 34.24 -14.86 -9.01
CA VAL A 260 34.93 -14.84 -10.30
C VAL A 260 35.99 -13.74 -10.27
N HIS A 261 37.23 -14.09 -10.60
CA HIS A 261 38.38 -13.17 -10.61
C HIS A 261 38.78 -12.70 -12.02
N ASP A 262 37.97 -13.06 -13.02
CA ASP A 262 38.22 -12.75 -14.41
C ASP A 262 38.12 -11.23 -14.66
N ARG A 263 38.94 -10.72 -15.58
CA ARG A 263 39.00 -9.29 -15.90
C ARG A 263 37.65 -8.80 -16.43
N GLY A 264 37.13 -7.73 -15.84
CA GLY A 264 35.85 -7.12 -16.25
C GLY A 264 34.65 -7.59 -15.45
N TYR A 265 34.78 -8.67 -14.66
CA TYR A 265 33.72 -9.11 -13.76
C TYR A 265 33.73 -8.29 -12.46
N VAL A 266 32.74 -7.40 -12.29
CA VAL A 266 32.68 -6.44 -11.17
C VAL A 266 31.85 -6.91 -9.99
N GLU A 267 31.04 -7.96 -10.18
CA GLU A 267 30.10 -8.47 -9.19
C GLU A 267 30.85 -9.33 -8.15
N ALA A 268 31.23 -8.76 -7.00
CA ALA A 268 32.12 -9.42 -6.03
C ALA A 268 31.51 -9.62 -4.63
N PRO A 269 31.93 -10.66 -3.86
CA PRO A 269 31.39 -10.94 -2.52
C PRO A 269 31.52 -9.78 -1.52
N VAL A 270 32.52 -8.92 -1.71
CA VAL A 270 32.73 -7.74 -0.85
C VAL A 270 31.52 -6.80 -0.81
N ARG A 271 30.68 -6.76 -1.85
CA ARG A 271 29.47 -5.92 -1.92
C ARG A 271 28.53 -6.16 -0.74
N VAL A 272 28.21 -7.43 -0.47
CA VAL A 272 27.32 -7.84 0.65
C VAL A 272 27.93 -7.44 1.98
N ARG A 273 29.23 -7.68 2.19
CA ARG A 273 29.94 -7.30 3.43
C ARG A 273 29.94 -5.79 3.65
N SER A 274 30.15 -4.99 2.59
CA SER A 274 30.15 -3.54 2.66
C SER A 274 28.78 -2.96 3.02
N ILE A 275 27.69 -3.55 2.52
CA ILE A 275 26.33 -3.16 2.89
C ILE A 275 26.04 -3.54 4.34
N LEU A 276 26.27 -4.82 4.69
CA LEU A 276 25.96 -5.35 6.02
C LEU A 276 26.64 -4.56 7.14
N ALA A 277 27.93 -4.21 6.96
CA ALA A 277 28.70 -3.45 7.93
C ALA A 277 28.09 -2.08 8.27
N GLU A 278 27.37 -1.43 7.34
CA GLU A 278 26.68 -0.17 7.60
C GLU A 278 25.29 -0.38 8.20
N LEU A 279 24.56 -1.43 7.77
CA LEU A 279 23.22 -1.71 8.28
C LEU A 279 23.24 -2.18 9.74
N GLU A 280 24.22 -3.01 10.14
CA GLU A 280 24.36 -3.51 11.52
C GLU A 280 24.55 -2.37 12.52
N LYS A 281 25.34 -1.34 12.17
CA LYS A 281 25.57 -0.14 13.00
C LYS A 281 24.28 0.62 13.33
N SER A 282 23.25 0.49 12.49
CA SER A 282 22.01 1.25 12.65
C SER A 282 21.08 0.71 13.74
N GLY A 283 21.19 -0.59 14.08
CA GLY A 283 20.25 -1.27 14.97
C GLY A 283 18.81 -1.38 14.45
N ARG A 284 18.56 -1.06 13.17
CA ARG A 284 17.20 -1.05 12.55
C ARG A 284 16.80 -2.36 11.89
N PHE A 285 17.71 -3.32 11.78
CA PHE A 285 17.50 -4.58 11.07
C PHE A 285 17.62 -5.77 12.01
N THR A 286 16.85 -6.82 11.75
CA THR A 286 16.99 -8.13 12.40
C THR A 286 17.38 -9.16 11.35
N LEU A 287 18.46 -9.88 11.57
CA LEU A 287 18.85 -10.97 10.67
C LEU A 287 17.87 -12.15 10.78
N ILE A 288 17.34 -12.59 9.65
CA ILE A 288 16.50 -13.77 9.52
C ILE A 288 17.21 -14.79 8.62
N LYS A 289 17.33 -16.03 9.11
CA LYS A 289 17.97 -17.11 8.37
C LYS A 289 17.13 -17.48 7.13
N PRO A 290 17.74 -17.59 5.93
CA PRO A 290 16.98 -17.99 4.74
C PRO A 290 16.47 -19.43 4.84
N GLN A 291 15.20 -19.63 4.47
CA GLN A 291 14.55 -20.94 4.43
C GLN A 291 14.59 -21.53 3.03
N ALA A 292 14.62 -22.85 2.92
CA ALA A 292 14.58 -23.53 1.64
C ALA A 292 13.16 -23.54 1.06
N PHE A 293 13.05 -23.26 -0.24
CA PHE A 293 11.80 -23.34 -0.99
C PHE A 293 11.88 -24.36 -2.14
N PRO A 294 10.74 -24.98 -2.54
CA PRO A 294 10.71 -25.88 -3.69
C PRO A 294 10.96 -25.15 -5.01
N ASP A 295 11.63 -25.81 -5.95
CA ASP A 295 12.03 -25.23 -7.24
C ASP A 295 10.84 -24.81 -8.13
N LYS A 296 9.62 -25.29 -7.83
CA LYS A 296 8.38 -24.84 -8.51
C LYS A 296 8.21 -23.32 -8.52
N HIS A 297 8.80 -22.61 -7.54
CA HIS A 297 8.73 -21.15 -7.49
C HIS A 297 9.67 -20.48 -8.49
N ILE A 298 10.81 -21.12 -8.81
CA ILE A 298 11.69 -20.68 -9.90
C ILE A 298 11.01 -21.00 -11.23
N LEU A 299 10.47 -22.22 -11.37
CA LEU A 299 9.77 -22.68 -12.58
C LEU A 299 8.45 -21.95 -12.88
N ALA A 300 7.88 -21.24 -11.90
CA ALA A 300 6.73 -20.36 -12.13
C ALA A 300 7.11 -19.08 -12.92
N VAL A 301 8.41 -18.79 -13.00
CA VAL A 301 8.96 -17.58 -13.62
C VAL A 301 9.85 -17.93 -14.81
N HIS A 302 10.76 -18.88 -14.61
CA HIS A 302 11.75 -19.31 -15.59
C HIS A 302 11.29 -20.58 -16.31
N ASP A 303 11.65 -20.67 -17.58
CA ASP A 303 11.47 -21.85 -18.40
C ASP A 303 12.25 -23.05 -17.83
N SER A 304 11.67 -24.25 -17.93
CA SER A 304 12.28 -25.47 -17.41
C SER A 304 13.61 -25.81 -18.08
N ASP A 305 13.80 -25.44 -19.35
CA ASP A 305 15.02 -25.69 -20.09
C ASP A 305 16.16 -24.81 -19.60
N LEU A 306 15.92 -23.52 -19.36
CA LEU A 306 16.88 -22.60 -18.73
C LEU A 306 17.27 -23.10 -17.34
N PHE A 307 16.28 -23.42 -16.49
CA PHE A 307 16.52 -23.93 -15.15
C PHE A 307 17.36 -25.22 -15.17
N GLY A 308 16.97 -26.18 -16.03
CA GLY A 308 17.68 -27.44 -16.21
C GLY A 308 19.09 -27.25 -16.76
N TYR A 309 19.28 -26.32 -17.68
CA TYR A 309 20.59 -25.95 -18.24
C TYR A 309 21.51 -25.39 -17.15
N LEU A 310 21.11 -24.32 -16.46
CA LEU A 310 21.94 -23.68 -15.43
C LEU A 310 22.37 -24.69 -14.34
N ARG A 311 21.44 -25.54 -13.91
CA ARG A 311 21.73 -26.59 -12.92
C ARG A 311 22.80 -27.57 -13.39
N ARG A 312 22.68 -28.08 -14.62
CA ARG A 312 23.62 -29.07 -15.18
C ARG A 312 24.95 -28.41 -15.56
N ALA A 313 24.89 -27.35 -16.35
CA ALA A 313 26.05 -26.67 -16.90
C ALA A 313 26.96 -26.15 -15.78
N CYS A 314 26.42 -25.50 -14.75
CA CYS A 314 27.22 -25.07 -13.61
C CYS A 314 27.88 -26.28 -12.93
N ALA A 315 27.14 -27.36 -12.64
CA ALA A 315 27.71 -28.53 -11.99
C ALA A 315 28.85 -29.20 -12.79
N GLU A 316 28.83 -29.09 -14.12
CA GLU A 316 29.82 -29.65 -15.04
C GLU A 316 31.07 -28.76 -15.22
N VAL A 317 30.99 -27.44 -14.95
CA VAL A 317 32.16 -26.56 -15.04
C VAL A 317 33.18 -26.92 -13.96
N PRO A 318 34.46 -27.15 -14.30
CA PRO A 318 35.51 -27.40 -13.32
C PRO A 318 35.67 -26.25 -12.32
N GLU A 319 36.12 -26.56 -11.11
CA GLU A 319 36.36 -25.54 -10.08
C GLU A 319 37.41 -24.51 -10.53
N GLY A 320 37.17 -23.24 -10.23
CA GLY A 320 38.03 -22.13 -10.65
C GLY A 320 38.02 -21.83 -12.16
N LYS A 321 37.13 -22.46 -12.94
CA LYS A 321 36.93 -22.16 -14.36
C LYS A 321 35.58 -21.49 -14.59
N SER A 322 35.50 -20.77 -15.70
CA SER A 322 34.31 -20.06 -16.19
C SER A 322 34.14 -20.36 -17.67
N VAL A 323 32.90 -20.56 -18.11
CA VAL A 323 32.55 -20.68 -19.54
C VAL A 323 31.81 -19.42 -19.94
N TYR A 324 32.38 -18.64 -20.85
CA TYR A 324 31.76 -17.43 -21.37
C TYR A 324 31.07 -17.71 -22.71
N PRO A 325 29.85 -17.24 -22.92
CA PRO A 325 29.19 -17.30 -24.22
C PRO A 325 29.85 -16.35 -25.22
N TYR A 326 29.88 -16.76 -26.49
CA TYR A 326 30.42 -15.93 -27.58
C TYR A 326 29.61 -15.97 -28.88
N ILE A 327 28.67 -16.92 -29.03
CA ILE A 327 27.75 -17.04 -30.20
C ILE A 327 26.32 -17.12 -29.69
N PHE A 328 25.42 -16.32 -30.27
CA PHE A 328 24.01 -16.20 -29.84
C PHE A 328 23.04 -16.52 -30.99
N PRO A 329 22.03 -17.38 -30.78
CA PRO A 329 21.09 -17.77 -31.83
C PRO A 329 19.95 -16.74 -31.98
N ILE A 330 20.17 -15.67 -32.74
CA ILE A 330 19.18 -14.57 -32.90
C ILE A 330 18.01 -14.95 -33.83
N ARG A 331 18.28 -15.60 -34.97
CA ARG A 331 17.25 -15.85 -36.01
C ARG A 331 16.59 -17.23 -35.93
N ASN A 332 17.32 -18.25 -35.47
CA ASN A 332 16.85 -19.63 -35.50
C ASN A 332 17.28 -20.38 -34.23
N LYS A 333 16.37 -20.44 -33.26
CA LYS A 333 16.57 -21.10 -31.96
C LYS A 333 16.01 -22.55 -31.96
N ALA A 334 16.07 -23.27 -33.09
CA ALA A 334 15.41 -24.56 -33.23
C ALA A 334 16.02 -25.73 -32.43
N ARG A 335 17.35 -25.77 -32.22
CA ARG A 335 18.01 -26.87 -31.51
C ARG A 335 19.19 -26.39 -30.66
N PRO A 336 19.31 -26.81 -29.38
CA PRO A 336 20.46 -26.46 -28.55
C PRO A 336 21.75 -27.15 -29.04
N PRO A 337 22.88 -26.42 -29.13
CA PRO A 337 24.17 -26.97 -29.54
C PRO A 337 24.80 -27.83 -28.43
N LYS A 338 25.87 -28.58 -28.76
CA LYS A 338 26.59 -29.43 -27.79
C LYS A 338 27.84 -28.78 -27.19
N GLU A 339 28.48 -27.88 -27.92
CA GLU A 339 29.69 -27.21 -27.44
C GLU A 339 29.31 -26.28 -26.27
N PRO A 340 30.00 -26.32 -25.11
CA PRO A 340 29.56 -25.63 -23.90
C PRO A 340 29.42 -24.10 -24.01
N SER A 341 30.33 -23.43 -24.70
CA SER A 341 30.35 -21.96 -24.81
C SER A 341 29.33 -21.43 -25.82
N VAL A 342 29.04 -22.17 -26.89
CA VAL A 342 27.92 -21.91 -27.81
C VAL A 342 26.59 -22.25 -27.14
N LEU A 343 26.54 -23.32 -26.34
CA LEU A 343 25.34 -23.66 -25.56
C LEU A 343 25.04 -22.61 -24.48
N ALA A 344 26.08 -22.03 -23.86
CA ALA A 344 25.91 -20.88 -22.98
C ALA A 344 25.24 -19.71 -23.71
N GLY A 345 25.66 -19.40 -24.93
CA GLY A 345 25.05 -18.33 -25.72
C GLY A 345 23.63 -18.63 -26.21
N TYR A 346 23.19 -19.90 -26.21
CA TYR A 346 21.79 -20.26 -26.46
C TYR A 346 20.85 -19.80 -25.33
N TYR A 347 21.37 -19.70 -24.10
CA TYR A 347 20.64 -19.31 -22.90
C TYR A 347 21.12 -17.99 -22.30
N CYS A 348 22.06 -17.27 -22.92
CA CYS A 348 22.61 -16.02 -22.39
C CYS A 348 22.32 -14.85 -23.34
N ILE A 349 22.18 -13.64 -22.81
CA ILE A 349 21.97 -12.41 -23.61
C ILE A 349 23.23 -11.54 -23.73
N ASP A 350 24.33 -11.90 -23.08
CA ASP A 350 25.59 -11.14 -23.10
C ASP A 350 26.82 -12.04 -23.12
N THR A 351 28.01 -11.45 -23.27
CA THR A 351 29.32 -12.16 -23.32
C THR A 351 30.11 -12.12 -22.03
N PHE A 352 29.58 -11.53 -20.95
CA PHE A 352 30.34 -11.21 -19.73
C PHE A 352 29.74 -11.84 -18.45
N THR A 353 28.62 -12.54 -18.57
CA THR A 353 28.01 -13.37 -17.52
C THR A 353 28.44 -14.82 -17.72
N PRO A 354 29.41 -15.33 -16.94
CA PRO A 354 29.94 -16.67 -17.15
C PRO A 354 29.03 -17.74 -16.58
N VAL A 355 29.06 -18.94 -17.16
CA VAL A 355 28.67 -20.14 -16.45
C VAL A 355 29.83 -20.57 -15.55
N ASN A 356 29.57 -20.63 -14.25
CA ASN A 356 30.55 -20.99 -13.23
C ASN A 356 29.95 -22.04 -12.28
N ARG A 357 30.79 -22.93 -11.74
CA ARG A 357 30.36 -23.99 -10.82
C ARG A 357 29.49 -23.52 -9.66
N ASN A 358 29.82 -22.35 -9.12
CA ASN A 358 29.17 -21.81 -7.94
C ASN A 358 28.03 -20.84 -8.27
N ALA A 359 27.79 -20.53 -9.55
CA ALA A 359 26.73 -19.60 -9.97
C ALA A 359 25.33 -20.13 -9.59
N TYR A 360 24.97 -21.35 -10.03
CA TYR A 360 23.68 -21.96 -9.71
C TYR A 360 23.40 -22.08 -8.19
N PRO A 361 24.27 -22.67 -7.35
CA PRO A 361 23.97 -22.80 -5.92
C PRO A 361 23.86 -21.45 -5.20
N ALA A 362 24.64 -20.43 -5.60
CA ALA A 362 24.52 -19.07 -5.06
C ALA A 362 23.22 -18.40 -5.50
N ALA A 363 22.87 -18.46 -6.79
CA ALA A 363 21.66 -17.86 -7.35
C ALA A 363 20.38 -18.51 -6.80
N ARG A 364 20.34 -19.84 -6.71
CA ARG A 364 19.23 -20.57 -6.08
C ARG A 364 19.07 -20.09 -4.63
N ARG A 365 20.17 -19.97 -3.87
CA ARG A 365 20.08 -19.49 -2.48
C ARG A 365 19.60 -18.03 -2.39
N GLY A 366 19.86 -17.21 -3.41
CA GLY A 366 19.23 -15.89 -3.58
C GLY A 366 17.70 -15.96 -3.61
N VAL A 367 17.13 -16.90 -4.38
CA VAL A 367 15.68 -17.13 -4.46
C VAL A 367 15.09 -17.52 -3.09
N ASP A 368 15.74 -18.42 -2.36
CA ASP A 368 15.35 -18.78 -0.98
C ASP A 368 15.28 -17.54 -0.08
N CYS A 369 16.25 -16.63 -0.21
CA CYS A 369 16.32 -15.41 0.59
C CYS A 369 15.15 -14.48 0.31
N VAL A 370 14.87 -14.26 -0.98
CA VAL A 370 13.78 -13.40 -1.44
C VAL A 370 12.43 -13.96 -1.01
N LEU A 371 12.19 -15.26 -1.17
CA LEU A 371 10.95 -15.88 -0.72
C LEU A 371 10.81 -15.89 0.82
N THR A 372 11.92 -15.95 1.54
CA THR A 372 11.92 -15.73 3.00
C THR A 372 11.49 -14.31 3.35
N ALA A 373 12.02 -13.29 2.65
CA ALA A 373 11.63 -11.88 2.84
C ALA A 373 10.14 -11.65 2.50
N VAL A 374 9.65 -12.23 1.39
CA VAL A 374 8.22 -12.21 1.02
C VAL A 374 7.36 -12.83 2.12
N ARG A 375 7.77 -13.96 2.71
CA ARG A 375 7.04 -14.56 3.84
C ARG A 375 6.98 -13.66 5.05
N GLU A 376 8.01 -12.87 5.32
CA GLU A 376 7.97 -11.90 6.42
C GLU A 376 6.96 -10.78 6.16
N ILE A 377 6.85 -10.29 4.90
CA ILE A 377 5.77 -9.39 4.51
C ILE A 377 4.40 -10.02 4.67
N LEU A 378 4.22 -11.28 4.24
CA LEU A 378 2.96 -12.01 4.40
C LEU A 378 2.65 -12.35 5.87
N ARG A 379 3.66 -12.38 6.75
CA ARG A 379 3.53 -12.41 8.22
C ARG A 379 3.28 -11.03 8.82
N GLY A 380 3.02 -10.03 7.97
CA GLY A 380 2.66 -8.65 8.25
C GLY A 380 3.78 -7.76 8.75
N HIS A 381 5.05 -8.11 8.49
CA HIS A 381 6.04 -7.05 8.39
C HIS A 381 5.68 -6.11 7.23
N ARG A 382 6.02 -4.84 7.38
CA ARG A 382 5.75 -3.83 6.35
C ARG A 382 6.89 -3.61 5.40
N LEU A 383 8.11 -3.83 5.87
CA LEU A 383 9.33 -3.78 5.10
C LEU A 383 10.08 -5.09 5.33
N ALA A 384 10.72 -5.61 4.30
CA ALA A 384 11.70 -6.68 4.39
C ALA A 384 12.80 -6.42 3.35
N TYR A 385 14.04 -6.79 3.66
CA TYR A 385 15.16 -6.62 2.75
C TYR A 385 15.85 -7.96 2.47
N ALA A 386 15.88 -8.35 1.21
CA ALA A 386 16.65 -9.47 0.71
C ALA A 386 17.99 -8.95 0.15
N LEU A 387 19.05 -9.09 0.95
CA LEU A 387 20.42 -8.77 0.55
C LEU A 387 21.00 -9.99 -0.19
N VAL A 388 20.67 -10.07 -1.48
CA VAL A 388 21.04 -11.19 -2.35
C VAL A 388 22.23 -10.86 -3.24
N ARG A 389 22.91 -11.93 -3.65
CA ARG A 389 23.99 -11.94 -4.65
C ARG A 389 24.11 -13.38 -5.17
N PRO A 390 24.19 -13.64 -6.48
CA PRO A 390 24.13 -12.67 -7.60
C PRO A 390 22.79 -11.91 -7.71
N PRO A 391 22.76 -10.78 -8.44
CA PRO A 391 21.51 -10.04 -8.74
C PRO A 391 20.56 -10.87 -9.63
N GLY A 392 19.39 -10.31 -9.97
CA GLY A 392 18.34 -11.03 -10.69
C GLY A 392 17.66 -10.31 -11.85
N HIS A 393 17.56 -8.97 -11.87
CA HIS A 393 16.62 -8.27 -12.76
C HIS A 393 16.85 -8.44 -14.29
N HIS A 394 18.04 -8.87 -14.72
CA HIS A 394 18.36 -9.16 -16.13
C HIS A 394 18.08 -10.59 -16.58
N ALA A 395 17.72 -11.50 -15.65
CA ALA A 395 17.33 -12.86 -16.03
C ALA A 395 15.90 -12.87 -16.57
N GLU A 396 15.77 -13.14 -17.86
CA GLU A 396 14.52 -13.30 -18.60
C GLU A 396 13.91 -14.69 -18.36
N ARG A 397 12.71 -14.93 -18.88
CA ARG A 397 12.05 -16.24 -18.77
C ARG A 397 12.89 -17.38 -19.35
N GLN A 398 13.61 -17.12 -20.44
CA GLN A 398 14.36 -18.15 -21.20
C GLN A 398 15.86 -17.90 -21.29
N ALA A 399 16.37 -16.81 -20.70
CA ALA A 399 17.78 -16.47 -20.76
C ALA A 399 18.31 -15.82 -19.47
N PHE A 400 19.60 -16.02 -19.21
CA PHE A 400 20.35 -15.36 -18.14
C PHE A 400 21.27 -14.27 -18.73
N GLY A 401 21.78 -13.36 -17.90
CA GLY A 401 22.65 -12.27 -18.34
C GLY A 401 22.74 -11.14 -17.31
N GLY A 402 23.55 -10.12 -17.55
CA GLY A 402 23.78 -8.99 -16.66
C GLY A 402 24.20 -9.41 -15.25
N PHE A 403 25.04 -10.44 -15.13
CA PHE A 403 25.39 -11.10 -13.85
C PHE A 403 24.24 -11.85 -13.15
N CYS A 404 23.05 -11.89 -13.75
CA CYS A 404 21.83 -12.48 -13.20
C CYS A 404 21.58 -13.87 -13.77
N TYR A 405 21.25 -14.84 -12.92
CA TYR A 405 20.95 -16.23 -13.33
C TYR A 405 19.50 -16.63 -13.08
N PHE A 406 18.92 -16.12 -11.98
CA PHE A 406 17.49 -16.24 -11.68
C PHE A 406 16.96 -14.88 -11.28
N ASN A 407 15.78 -14.54 -11.80
CA ASN A 407 15.13 -13.27 -11.52
C ASN A 407 14.50 -13.26 -10.12
N ASN A 408 15.29 -12.84 -9.14
CA ASN A 408 14.89 -12.71 -7.74
C ASN A 408 13.62 -11.85 -7.60
N THR A 409 13.62 -10.68 -8.24
CA THR A 409 12.52 -9.70 -8.18
C THR A 409 11.23 -10.24 -8.77
N ALA A 410 11.29 -10.91 -9.92
CA ALA A 410 10.13 -11.55 -10.51
C ALA A 410 9.62 -12.76 -9.71
N VAL A 411 10.51 -13.57 -9.12
CA VAL A 411 10.08 -14.67 -8.22
C VAL A 411 9.35 -14.13 -6.99
N ALA A 412 9.79 -13.00 -6.44
CA ALA A 412 9.09 -12.33 -5.34
C ALA A 412 7.68 -11.91 -5.75
N ALA A 413 7.57 -11.20 -6.87
CA ALA A 413 6.31 -10.70 -7.39
C ALA A 413 5.35 -11.85 -7.72
N GLN A 414 5.82 -12.89 -8.41
CA GLN A 414 5.03 -14.06 -8.77
C GLN A 414 4.45 -14.78 -7.53
N TYR A 415 5.22 -14.88 -6.44
CA TYR A 415 4.74 -15.44 -5.19
C TYR A 415 3.64 -14.58 -4.55
N LEU A 416 3.78 -13.24 -4.63
CA LEU A 416 2.85 -12.28 -4.06
C LEU A 416 1.54 -12.15 -4.86
N CYS A 417 1.54 -12.44 -6.16
CA CYS A 417 0.34 -12.39 -7.02
C CYS A 417 -0.83 -13.23 -6.49
N ALA A 418 -0.53 -14.35 -5.80
CA ALA A 418 -1.54 -15.17 -5.14
C ALA A 418 -2.29 -14.44 -4.00
N TYR A 419 -1.82 -13.26 -3.58
CA TYR A 419 -2.36 -12.47 -2.48
C TYR A 419 -2.84 -11.07 -2.91
N GLY A 420 -2.64 -10.67 -4.17
CA GLY A 420 -3.06 -9.37 -4.70
C GLY A 420 -2.15 -8.84 -5.82
N LYS A 421 -2.54 -7.70 -6.40
CA LYS A 421 -1.76 -6.97 -7.41
C LYS A 421 -0.41 -6.54 -6.85
N VAL A 422 0.63 -6.63 -7.67
CA VAL A 422 2.01 -6.29 -7.28
C VAL A 422 2.56 -5.21 -8.20
N ALA A 423 3.19 -4.19 -7.65
CA ALA A 423 4.02 -3.28 -8.44
C ALA A 423 5.50 -3.63 -8.22
N ILE A 424 6.27 -3.70 -9.30
CA ILE A 424 7.72 -3.80 -9.28
C ILE A 424 8.28 -2.44 -9.70
N LEU A 425 9.05 -1.82 -8.81
CA LEU A 425 9.77 -0.59 -9.08
C LEU A 425 11.27 -0.89 -9.11
N ASP A 426 11.85 -0.86 -10.30
CA ASP A 426 13.29 -1.00 -10.51
C ASP A 426 13.95 0.38 -10.55
N ILE A 427 14.90 0.56 -9.62
CA ILE A 427 15.69 1.77 -9.44
C ILE A 427 17.19 1.50 -9.60
N ASP A 428 17.55 0.35 -10.17
CA ASP A 428 18.88 0.09 -10.71
C ASP A 428 19.19 1.02 -11.89
N TYR A 429 20.47 1.29 -12.12
CA TYR A 429 20.89 2.11 -13.26
C TYR A 429 20.51 1.47 -14.60
N HIS A 430 20.49 0.15 -14.68
CA HIS A 430 20.18 -0.61 -15.90
C HIS A 430 18.71 -0.98 -15.96
N HIS A 431 18.19 -1.14 -17.17
CA HIS A 431 16.82 -1.61 -17.36
C HIS A 431 16.67 -3.05 -16.86
N GLY A 432 15.69 -3.28 -15.99
CA GLY A 432 15.25 -4.62 -15.61
C GLY A 432 14.51 -5.34 -16.74
N ASN A 433 15.21 -5.70 -17.82
CA ASN A 433 14.61 -6.39 -18.98
C ASN A 433 13.99 -7.74 -18.62
N GLY A 434 14.57 -8.47 -17.67
CA GLY A 434 14.06 -9.78 -17.27
C GLY A 434 12.67 -9.70 -16.65
N GLN A 435 12.46 -8.75 -15.73
CA GLN A 435 11.14 -8.56 -15.12
C GLN A 435 10.12 -8.05 -16.16
N GLN A 436 10.53 -7.20 -17.10
CA GLN A 436 9.67 -6.76 -18.20
C GLN A 436 9.23 -7.96 -19.05
N ASP A 437 10.16 -8.78 -19.52
CA ASP A 437 9.89 -10.00 -20.31
C ASP A 437 8.90 -10.94 -19.61
N ILE A 438 9.15 -11.23 -18.33
CA ILE A 438 8.36 -12.20 -17.55
C ILE A 438 6.89 -11.79 -17.38
N PHE A 439 6.61 -10.49 -17.27
CA PHE A 439 5.28 -9.95 -16.98
C PHE A 439 4.67 -9.14 -18.13
N TYR A 440 5.30 -9.09 -19.31
CA TYR A 440 4.93 -8.19 -20.40
C TYR A 440 3.47 -8.30 -20.85
N GLN A 441 2.89 -9.50 -20.74
CA GLN A 441 1.50 -9.80 -21.12
C GLN A 441 0.52 -9.88 -19.94
N ARG A 442 0.87 -9.31 -18.79
CA ARG A 442 0.09 -9.43 -17.54
C ARG A 442 -0.29 -8.10 -16.93
N ASN A 443 -1.50 -8.03 -16.35
CA ASN A 443 -2.02 -6.85 -15.66
C ASN A 443 -2.12 -6.98 -14.14
N ASP A 444 -1.86 -8.16 -13.58
CA ASP A 444 -1.78 -8.39 -12.14
C ASP A 444 -0.44 -7.92 -11.55
N VAL A 445 0.57 -7.69 -12.40
CA VAL A 445 1.87 -7.11 -12.06
C VAL A 445 2.14 -5.88 -12.91
N LEU A 446 2.40 -4.74 -12.26
CA LEU A 446 2.88 -3.53 -12.92
C LEU A 446 4.41 -3.48 -12.84
N THR A 447 5.09 -3.45 -13.97
CA THR A 447 6.56 -3.27 -14.04
C THR A 447 6.92 -1.82 -14.35
N LEU A 448 7.77 -1.21 -13.53
CA LEU A 448 8.32 0.12 -13.78
C LEU A 448 9.84 0.09 -13.62
N SER A 449 10.55 0.76 -14.52
CA SER A 449 12.01 0.84 -14.49
C SER A 449 12.50 2.25 -14.80
N ILE A 450 13.41 2.79 -13.97
CA ILE A 450 14.09 4.07 -14.20
C ILE A 450 15.56 3.79 -14.46
N HIS A 451 16.01 3.95 -15.70
CA HIS A 451 17.30 3.45 -16.15
C HIS A 451 17.98 4.39 -17.15
N GLY A 452 19.27 4.19 -17.40
CA GLY A 452 19.99 4.82 -18.51
C GLY A 452 19.37 4.43 -19.85
N HIS A 453 19.27 5.38 -20.78
CA HIS A 453 18.64 5.13 -22.08
C HIS A 453 19.34 3.96 -22.81
N PRO A 454 18.60 2.97 -23.37
CA PRO A 454 19.20 1.79 -23.97
C PRO A 454 20.16 2.09 -25.12
N SER A 455 20.06 3.26 -25.76
CA SER A 455 21.03 3.67 -26.81
C SER A 455 22.49 3.76 -26.34
N PHE A 456 22.75 3.86 -25.02
CA PHE A 456 24.11 3.90 -24.47
C PHE A 456 24.31 3.02 -23.24
N ALA A 457 23.25 2.49 -22.64
CA ALA A 457 23.31 1.64 -21.45
C ALA A 457 22.80 0.23 -21.74
N TYR A 458 23.42 -0.77 -21.11
CA TYR A 458 22.94 -2.14 -21.11
C TYR A 458 21.49 -2.20 -20.60
N PRO A 459 20.58 -2.99 -21.23
CA PRO A 459 20.82 -4.10 -22.17
C PRO A 459 20.76 -3.74 -23.66
N TYR A 460 20.70 -2.46 -24.02
CA TYR A 460 20.70 -1.93 -25.40
C TYR A 460 19.48 -2.22 -26.29
N PHE A 461 18.81 -3.35 -26.10
CA PHE A 461 17.77 -3.85 -27.02
C PHE A 461 16.36 -3.79 -26.46
N SER A 462 16.21 -3.37 -25.20
CA SER A 462 14.94 -3.18 -24.51
C SER A 462 15.06 -2.02 -23.52
N GLY A 463 13.92 -1.59 -22.98
CA GLY A 463 13.85 -0.47 -22.04
C GLY A 463 13.48 0.85 -22.70
N PHE A 464 13.04 0.82 -23.96
CA PHE A 464 12.52 2.00 -24.65
C PHE A 464 11.14 2.38 -24.09
N ALA A 465 10.78 3.67 -24.20
CA ALA A 465 9.56 4.21 -23.57
C ALA A 465 8.26 3.71 -24.23
N GLU A 466 8.37 3.25 -25.48
CA GLU A 466 7.29 2.73 -26.32
C GLU A 466 6.88 1.30 -25.93
N GLU A 467 7.70 0.59 -25.17
CA GLU A 467 7.42 -0.77 -24.70
C GLU A 467 6.46 -0.71 -23.51
N GLN A 468 5.15 -0.77 -23.76
CA GLN A 468 4.12 -0.52 -22.74
C GLN A 468 3.38 -1.79 -22.27
N GLY A 469 3.83 -2.96 -22.72
CA GLY A 469 3.17 -4.25 -22.50
C GLY A 469 2.67 -4.81 -23.83
N ASP A 470 1.96 -5.93 -23.75
CA ASP A 470 1.27 -6.56 -24.88
C ASP A 470 0.03 -7.32 -24.39
N GLY A 471 -0.99 -7.46 -25.24
CA GLY A 471 -2.23 -8.15 -24.90
C GLY A 471 -2.87 -7.63 -23.61
N ASP A 472 -3.12 -8.54 -22.65
CA ASP A 472 -3.70 -8.19 -21.34
C ASP A 472 -2.79 -7.29 -20.49
N GLY A 473 -1.49 -7.28 -20.78
CA GLY A 473 -0.47 -6.46 -20.10
C GLY A 473 -0.28 -5.06 -20.68
N GLU A 474 -1.01 -4.69 -21.74
CA GLU A 474 -0.94 -3.35 -22.34
C GLU A 474 -1.20 -2.26 -21.29
N GLY A 475 -0.28 -1.32 -21.18
CA GLY A 475 -0.27 -0.25 -20.18
C GLY A 475 0.28 -0.65 -18.80
N PHE A 476 0.67 -1.91 -18.57
CA PHE A 476 1.23 -2.42 -17.30
C PHE A 476 2.74 -2.58 -17.30
N ASN A 477 3.43 -2.11 -18.35
CA ASN A 477 4.86 -1.84 -18.32
C ASN A 477 5.12 -0.34 -18.50
N LEU A 478 5.99 0.25 -17.66
CA LEU A 478 6.43 1.63 -17.80
C LEU A 478 7.95 1.76 -17.72
N ASN A 479 8.56 1.99 -18.87
CA ASN A 479 9.97 2.34 -18.97
C ASN A 479 10.16 3.86 -18.88
N LEU A 480 11.12 4.28 -18.06
CA LEU A 480 11.52 5.68 -17.88
C LEU A 480 13.00 5.84 -18.21
N PRO A 481 13.41 5.67 -19.49
CA PRO A 481 14.80 5.81 -19.89
C PRO A 481 15.26 7.28 -19.76
N LEU A 482 16.44 7.50 -19.19
CA LEU A 482 17.00 8.82 -18.95
C LEU A 482 18.33 9.04 -19.68
N PRO A 483 18.71 10.31 -19.96
CA PRO A 483 19.99 10.63 -20.59
C PRO A 483 21.22 10.16 -19.79
N GLU A 484 22.38 10.18 -20.43
CA GLU A 484 23.65 9.71 -19.86
C GLU A 484 24.10 10.54 -18.65
N ALA A 485 23.75 11.82 -18.60
CA ALA A 485 24.05 12.70 -17.46
C ALA A 485 22.78 13.04 -16.67
N VAL A 486 22.65 12.45 -15.49
CA VAL A 486 21.53 12.70 -14.55
C VAL A 486 22.07 13.00 -13.15
N ASP A 487 21.43 13.97 -12.51
CA ASP A 487 21.65 14.32 -11.11
C ASP A 487 20.46 13.89 -10.23
N GLY A 488 20.64 14.01 -8.92
CA GLY A 488 19.61 13.65 -7.95
C GLY A 488 18.26 14.36 -8.15
N PRO A 489 18.21 15.68 -8.40
CA PRO A 489 16.96 16.38 -8.72
C PRO A 489 16.22 15.87 -9.96
N VAL A 490 16.92 15.62 -11.07
CA VAL A 490 16.31 15.06 -12.29
C VAL A 490 15.76 13.66 -12.02
N TYR A 491 16.56 12.79 -11.39
CA TYR A 491 16.14 11.44 -11.03
C TYR A 491 14.88 11.44 -10.16
N ARG A 492 14.84 12.31 -9.14
CA ARG A 492 13.71 12.44 -8.20
C ARG A 492 12.40 12.79 -8.91
N ARG A 493 12.42 13.72 -9.86
CA ARG A 493 11.22 14.06 -10.67
C ARG A 493 10.72 12.87 -11.47
N THR A 494 11.61 12.03 -11.97
CA THR A 494 11.24 10.79 -12.67
C THR A 494 10.68 9.76 -11.70
N LEU A 495 11.29 9.59 -10.52
CA LEU A 495 10.78 8.73 -9.46
C LEU A 495 9.37 9.14 -9.00
N GLU A 496 9.07 10.43 -8.90
CA GLU A 496 7.73 10.94 -8.58
C GLU A 496 6.68 10.54 -9.63
N LYS A 497 7.05 10.47 -10.92
CA LYS A 497 6.17 9.94 -11.98
C LYS A 497 5.89 8.46 -11.79
N ALA A 498 6.93 7.66 -11.53
CA ALA A 498 6.78 6.22 -11.25
C ALA A 498 5.88 5.97 -10.02
N VAL A 499 6.12 6.71 -8.93
CA VAL A 499 5.31 6.65 -7.70
C VAL A 499 3.85 7.03 -7.95
N THR A 500 3.60 8.01 -8.82
CA THR A 500 2.22 8.36 -9.23
C THR A 500 1.54 7.20 -9.94
N ARG A 501 2.23 6.58 -10.92
CA ARG A 501 1.71 5.41 -11.64
C ARG A 501 1.45 4.21 -10.73
N ILE A 502 2.31 4.00 -9.71
CA ILE A 502 2.12 2.95 -8.69
C ILE A 502 0.89 3.24 -7.83
N ARG A 503 0.69 4.49 -7.40
CA ARG A 503 -0.50 4.88 -6.62
C ARG A 503 -1.79 4.69 -7.42
N ASP A 504 -1.78 5.03 -8.70
CA ASP A 504 -2.95 4.85 -9.57
C ASP A 504 -3.32 3.37 -9.74
N PHE A 505 -2.32 2.51 -9.90
CA PHE A 505 -2.47 1.05 -9.94
C PHE A 505 -2.96 0.44 -8.63
N ASN A 506 -2.65 1.11 -7.50
CA ASN A 506 -3.04 0.73 -6.15
C ASN A 506 -2.72 -0.75 -5.82
N PRO A 507 -1.43 -1.14 -5.84
CA PRO A 507 -1.03 -2.52 -5.57
C PRO A 507 -1.24 -2.89 -4.10
N GLN A 508 -1.38 -4.18 -3.83
CA GLN A 508 -1.33 -4.73 -2.47
C GLN A 508 0.10 -4.83 -1.96
N PHE A 509 1.07 -5.01 -2.86
CA PHE A 509 2.49 -5.14 -2.51
C PHE A 509 3.38 -4.37 -3.47
N LEU A 510 4.46 -3.81 -2.93
CA LEU A 510 5.53 -3.21 -3.70
C LEU A 510 6.77 -4.10 -3.61
N VAL A 511 7.38 -4.39 -4.75
CA VAL A 511 8.72 -4.97 -4.83
C VAL A 511 9.65 -3.90 -5.38
N VAL A 512 10.74 -3.61 -4.68
CA VAL A 512 11.74 -2.64 -5.13
C VAL A 512 13.01 -3.39 -5.49
N ALA A 513 13.39 -3.33 -6.77
CA ALA A 513 14.69 -3.80 -7.25
C ALA A 513 15.69 -2.66 -7.00
N LEU A 514 16.53 -2.82 -5.97
CA LEU A 514 17.43 -1.77 -5.47
C LEU A 514 18.83 -1.96 -6.05
N GLY A 515 19.12 -1.21 -7.12
CA GLY A 515 20.49 -0.96 -7.55
C GLY A 515 21.09 0.29 -6.89
N LEU A 516 22.39 0.28 -6.67
CA LEU A 516 23.14 1.39 -6.06
C LEU A 516 24.22 1.95 -7.00
N ASP A 517 24.21 1.53 -8.26
CA ASP A 517 25.09 1.94 -9.36
C ASP A 517 24.68 3.26 -10.03
N THR A 518 23.51 3.79 -9.70
CA THR A 518 23.16 5.19 -9.99
C THR A 518 24.04 6.20 -9.22
N ALA A 519 24.86 5.73 -8.28
CA ALA A 519 25.72 6.55 -7.44
C ALA A 519 26.88 7.18 -8.21
N LYS A 520 27.26 8.39 -7.79
CA LYS A 520 28.42 9.10 -8.34
C LYS A 520 29.67 8.21 -8.36
N GLY A 521 30.20 8.00 -9.55
CA GLY A 521 31.47 7.30 -9.80
C GLY A 521 31.41 5.79 -9.54
N ASP A 522 30.22 5.19 -9.58
CA ASP A 522 30.10 3.76 -9.81
C ASP A 522 30.73 3.38 -11.17
N PRO A 523 31.43 2.25 -11.29
CA PRO A 523 32.06 1.87 -12.56
C PRO A 523 31.07 1.40 -13.64
N THR A 524 29.81 1.14 -13.29
CA THR A 524 28.79 0.61 -14.23
C THR A 524 27.70 1.61 -14.59
N GLY A 525 27.66 2.77 -13.92
CA GLY A 525 26.68 3.83 -14.17
C GLY A 525 27.33 5.20 -14.30
N THR A 526 26.73 6.07 -15.12
CA THR A 526 27.27 7.42 -15.41
C THR A 526 26.68 8.52 -14.54
N TRP A 527 25.64 8.22 -13.76
CA TRP A 527 24.92 9.20 -12.96
C TRP A 527 25.67 9.65 -11.70
N SER A 528 25.15 10.72 -11.08
CA SER A 528 25.86 11.45 -10.03
C SER A 528 25.16 11.47 -8.67
N LEU A 529 24.27 10.50 -8.40
CA LEU A 529 23.52 10.45 -7.14
C LEU A 529 24.45 10.32 -5.93
N ARG A 530 24.12 11.05 -4.86
CA ARG A 530 24.84 11.02 -3.58
C ARG A 530 23.98 10.34 -2.52
N VAL A 531 24.56 10.04 -1.36
CA VAL A 531 23.85 9.43 -0.21
C VAL A 531 22.53 10.16 0.13
N LYS A 532 22.51 11.49 0.06
CA LYS A 532 21.31 12.31 0.30
C LYS A 532 20.22 12.07 -0.75
N ASP A 533 20.58 11.77 -1.99
CA ASP A 533 19.61 11.46 -3.05
C ASP A 533 18.99 10.08 -2.81
N PHE A 534 19.79 9.08 -2.42
CA PHE A 534 19.26 7.78 -2.00
C PHE A 534 18.30 7.93 -0.81
N GLU A 535 18.64 8.77 0.18
CA GLU A 535 17.75 9.08 1.30
C GLU A 535 16.43 9.70 0.85
N GLU A 536 16.44 10.60 -0.14
CA GLU A 536 15.17 11.09 -0.70
C GLU A 536 14.40 10.01 -1.46
N ASN A 537 15.08 9.22 -2.28
CA ASN A 537 14.44 8.17 -3.06
C ASN A 537 13.70 7.19 -2.13
N GLY A 538 14.38 6.78 -1.06
CA GLY A 538 13.78 5.99 0.02
C GLY A 538 12.58 6.70 0.64
N ARG A 539 12.68 8.00 0.95
CA ARG A 539 11.57 8.79 1.53
C ARG A 539 10.34 8.83 0.63
N ILE A 540 10.52 9.10 -0.66
CA ILE A 540 9.43 9.14 -1.65
C ILE A 540 8.73 7.78 -1.74
N ILE A 541 9.51 6.70 -1.81
CA ILE A 541 8.98 5.33 -1.89
C ILE A 541 8.26 4.96 -0.59
N GLY A 542 8.86 5.24 0.57
CA GLY A 542 8.29 4.94 1.88
C GLY A 542 6.99 5.70 2.16
N ALA A 543 6.86 6.91 1.61
CA ALA A 543 5.66 7.73 1.72
C ALA A 543 4.46 7.17 0.94
N MET A 544 4.64 6.15 0.09
CA MET A 544 3.51 5.42 -0.49
C MET A 544 2.82 4.51 0.53
N GLY A 545 3.57 3.98 1.50
CA GLY A 545 3.05 3.11 2.54
C GLY A 545 2.41 1.83 2.00
N PHE A 546 3.01 1.20 0.99
CA PHE A 546 2.69 -0.19 0.64
C PHE A 546 3.56 -1.15 1.48
N PRO A 547 3.12 -2.40 1.75
CA PRO A 547 4.03 -3.44 2.18
C PRO A 547 5.11 -3.66 1.10
N THR A 548 6.38 -3.48 1.46
CA THR A 548 7.48 -3.42 0.50
C THR A 548 8.54 -4.49 0.76
N VAL A 549 8.84 -5.31 -0.24
CA VAL A 549 10.06 -6.12 -0.27
C VAL A 549 11.12 -5.36 -1.07
N VAL A 550 12.25 -5.08 -0.46
CA VAL A 550 13.43 -4.53 -1.15
C VAL A 550 14.35 -5.69 -1.49
N ILE A 551 14.83 -5.76 -2.74
CA ILE A 551 15.70 -6.83 -3.24
C ILE A 551 16.95 -6.18 -3.82
N GLN A 552 18.12 -6.61 -3.38
CA GLN A 552 19.39 -6.04 -3.85
C GLN A 552 19.68 -6.47 -5.30
N GLU A 553 19.95 -5.50 -6.17
CA GLU A 553 20.43 -5.69 -7.55
C GLU A 553 21.89 -5.24 -7.69
N GLY A 554 22.18 -4.21 -8.50
CA GLY A 554 23.51 -3.71 -8.82
C GLY A 554 24.15 -2.77 -7.79
N GLY A 555 25.17 -2.02 -8.21
CA GLY A 555 26.04 -1.18 -7.38
C GLY A 555 27.37 -1.81 -6.99
N TYR A 556 28.47 -1.23 -7.46
CA TYR A 556 29.80 -1.86 -7.50
C TYR A 556 30.90 -0.98 -6.88
N ARG A 557 30.59 0.27 -6.53
CA ARG A 557 31.51 1.13 -5.75
C ARG A 557 31.50 0.81 -4.25
N ASN A 558 32.28 -0.21 -3.86
CA ASN A 558 32.35 -0.71 -2.46
C ASN A 558 32.57 0.37 -1.38
N ARG A 559 33.33 1.44 -1.67
CA ARG A 559 33.64 2.54 -0.72
C ARG A 559 32.42 3.38 -0.31
N THR A 560 31.37 3.39 -1.13
CA THR A 560 30.14 4.18 -0.89
C THR A 560 28.90 3.31 -0.77
N LEU A 561 28.96 2.05 -1.22
CA LEU A 561 27.83 1.13 -1.34
C LEU A 561 26.98 1.03 -0.05
N GLY A 562 27.60 0.72 1.09
CA GLY A 562 26.85 0.59 2.35
C GLY A 562 26.22 1.90 2.83
N ARG A 563 26.89 3.04 2.61
CA ARG A 563 26.34 4.36 2.96
C ARG A 563 25.16 4.74 2.06
N ASN A 564 25.21 4.39 0.78
CA ASN A 564 24.10 4.61 -0.16
C ASN A 564 22.89 3.75 0.25
N ALA A 565 23.11 2.46 0.54
CA ALA A 565 22.07 1.56 1.03
C ALA A 565 21.43 2.07 2.33
N MET A 566 22.24 2.45 3.32
CA MET A 566 21.73 3.00 4.59
C MET A 566 21.03 4.35 4.39
N GLY A 567 21.49 5.20 3.46
CA GLY A 567 20.79 6.42 3.06
C GLY A 567 19.37 6.11 2.59
N PHE A 568 19.24 5.19 1.62
CA PHE A 568 17.94 4.71 1.12
C PHE A 568 17.04 4.21 2.25
N PHE A 569 17.51 3.28 3.07
CA PHE A 569 16.71 2.72 4.14
C PHE A 569 16.35 3.73 5.22
N LYS A 570 17.21 4.72 5.52
CA LYS A 570 16.90 5.79 6.46
C LYS A 570 15.67 6.57 5.99
N GLY A 571 15.65 7.03 4.75
CA GLY A 571 14.51 7.72 4.17
C GLY A 571 13.26 6.85 4.09
N LEU A 572 13.42 5.60 3.65
CA LEU A 572 12.34 4.61 3.55
C LEU A 572 11.64 4.38 4.89
N ILE A 573 12.41 4.15 5.95
CA ILE A 573 11.91 3.90 7.30
C ILE A 573 11.20 5.13 7.86
N GLU A 574 11.85 6.29 7.79
CA GLU A 574 11.29 7.56 8.28
C GLU A 574 9.92 7.81 7.62
N ALA A 575 9.86 7.76 6.29
CA ALA A 575 8.62 8.00 5.57
C ALA A 575 7.56 6.92 5.82
N HIS A 576 7.93 5.65 5.92
CA HIS A 576 6.98 4.57 6.18
C HIS A 576 6.32 4.70 7.57
N HIS A 577 7.08 5.14 8.58
CA HIS A 577 6.50 5.50 9.89
C HIS A 577 5.59 6.73 9.79
N HIS A 578 5.99 7.75 9.01
CA HIS A 578 5.19 8.97 8.80
C HIS A 578 3.97 8.79 7.90
N TRP A 579 3.92 7.79 7.01
CA TRP A 579 2.70 7.37 6.30
C TRP A 579 1.61 6.99 7.32
N GLY A 580 2.03 6.53 8.50
CA GLY A 580 1.20 6.44 9.68
C GLY A 580 0.47 7.75 10.05
N ARG A 581 1.15 8.89 10.00
CA ARG A 581 0.62 10.17 10.47
C ARG A 581 -0.28 10.87 9.45
N ASN A 582 0.08 10.82 8.16
CA ASN A 582 -0.49 11.69 7.11
C ASN A 582 -1.34 10.95 6.08
N ARG A 583 -2.23 10.04 6.51
CA ARG A 583 -3.32 9.58 5.64
C ARG A 583 -4.37 10.70 5.47
N GLN A 584 -3.97 11.95 5.23
CA GLN A 584 -4.89 12.88 4.57
C GLN A 584 -5.14 12.25 3.20
N GLU A 585 -6.41 12.01 2.85
CA GLU A 585 -6.76 11.58 1.52
C GLU A 585 -5.93 12.39 0.52
N PRO A 586 -5.20 11.76 -0.41
CA PRO A 586 -5.05 12.42 -1.68
C PRO A 586 -6.49 12.64 -2.13
N ARG A 587 -6.97 13.89 -2.12
CA ARG A 587 -8.18 14.26 -2.87
C ARG A 587 -8.03 13.57 -4.21
N GLU A 588 -8.77 12.49 -4.44
CA GLU A 588 -8.44 11.50 -5.47
C GLU A 588 -8.41 12.18 -6.84
N ARG A 589 -7.24 12.65 -7.23
CA ARG A 589 -6.94 12.99 -8.61
C ARG A 589 -6.50 11.66 -9.19
N LEU A 590 -7.43 10.97 -9.84
CA LEU A 590 -7.09 9.94 -10.82
C LEU A 590 -6.13 10.57 -11.82
N HIS A 591 -4.83 10.30 -11.67
CA HIS A 591 -3.81 10.82 -12.57
C HIS A 591 -3.78 9.97 -13.85
N GLY A 592 -3.19 10.48 -14.93
CA GLY A 592 -3.11 9.75 -16.21
C GLY A 592 -4.44 9.53 -16.95
N VAL A 593 -5.53 10.16 -16.51
CA VAL A 593 -6.79 10.17 -17.26
C VAL A 593 -6.79 11.33 -18.25
N GLY A 594 -6.72 11.03 -19.54
CA GLY A 594 -6.97 11.94 -20.64
C GLY A 594 -8.43 11.88 -21.08
N PHE A 595 -9.02 13.03 -21.42
CA PHE A 595 -10.35 13.07 -22.01
C PHE A 595 -10.25 13.42 -23.49
N ARG A 596 -10.93 12.66 -24.34
CA ARG A 596 -11.02 12.94 -25.78
C ARG A 596 -12.46 12.90 -26.30
N GLU A 597 -12.66 13.52 -27.46
CA GLU A 597 -13.93 13.64 -28.18
C GLU A 597 -13.91 12.85 -29.48
N VAL A 598 -12.74 12.77 -30.10
CA VAL A 598 -12.53 12.04 -31.35
C VAL A 598 -12.66 10.55 -31.07
N ILE A 599 -13.62 9.92 -31.73
CA ILE A 599 -13.83 8.47 -31.73
C ILE A 599 -12.95 7.86 -32.82
N GLU A 600 -12.31 6.74 -32.49
CA GLU A 600 -11.44 5.97 -33.38
C GLU A 600 -12.09 4.61 -33.68
N PRO A 601 -11.79 3.96 -34.82
CA PRO A 601 -12.35 2.65 -35.16
C PRO A 601 -12.22 1.58 -34.05
N PRO A 602 -11.11 1.48 -33.28
CA PRO A 602 -11.01 0.53 -32.17
C PRO A 602 -12.00 0.78 -31.01
N ASP A 603 -12.59 1.96 -30.92
CA ASP A 603 -13.46 2.33 -29.80
C ASP A 603 -14.78 1.59 -29.79
N VAL A 604 -15.26 1.12 -30.94
CA VAL A 604 -16.46 0.27 -31.03
C VAL A 604 -16.30 -0.93 -30.12
N GLU A 605 -15.15 -1.59 -30.20
CA GLU A 605 -14.84 -2.77 -29.39
C GLU A 605 -14.41 -2.41 -27.97
N ARG A 606 -13.71 -1.28 -27.77
CA ARG A 606 -13.37 -0.80 -26.41
C ARG A 606 -14.62 -0.47 -25.59
N VAL A 607 -15.61 0.20 -26.20
CA VAL A 607 -16.89 0.52 -25.55
C VAL A 607 -17.70 -0.75 -25.31
N ARG A 608 -17.77 -1.67 -26.29
CA ARG A 608 -18.43 -2.98 -26.10
C ARG A 608 -17.90 -3.69 -24.86
N ARG A 609 -16.57 -3.87 -24.76
CA ARG A 609 -15.93 -4.52 -23.61
C ARG A 609 -16.12 -3.76 -22.30
N LEU A 610 -16.05 -2.43 -22.36
CA LEU A 610 -16.23 -1.58 -21.18
C LEU A 610 -17.64 -1.70 -20.60
N VAL A 611 -18.66 -1.67 -21.44
CA VAL A 611 -20.07 -1.75 -21.02
C VAL A 611 -20.36 -3.15 -20.47
N ASP A 612 -19.91 -4.20 -21.16
CA ASP A 612 -20.07 -5.60 -20.76
C ASP A 612 -19.46 -5.87 -19.38
N ILE A 613 -18.21 -5.44 -19.15
CA ILE A 613 -17.51 -5.70 -17.89
C ILE A 613 -18.13 -4.98 -16.68
N THR A 614 -18.98 -3.96 -16.89
CA THR A 614 -19.67 -3.31 -15.77
C THR A 614 -20.68 -4.24 -15.09
N GLY A 615 -21.21 -5.23 -15.81
CA GLY A 615 -22.25 -6.15 -15.32
C GLY A 615 -23.62 -5.51 -15.11
N PHE A 616 -23.84 -4.27 -15.57
CA PHE A 616 -25.11 -3.53 -15.40
C PHE A 616 -26.01 -3.53 -16.63
N PHE A 617 -25.53 -3.99 -17.78
CA PHE A 617 -26.23 -3.90 -19.07
C PHE A 617 -26.53 -5.30 -19.61
N SER A 618 -27.67 -5.44 -20.26
CA SER A 618 -28.03 -6.63 -21.04
C SER A 618 -27.18 -6.75 -22.32
N ALA A 619 -27.17 -7.94 -22.93
CA ALA A 619 -26.43 -8.16 -24.18
C ALA A 619 -26.92 -7.24 -25.32
N GLU A 620 -28.22 -6.93 -25.37
CA GLU A 620 -28.81 -5.99 -26.33
C GLU A 620 -28.33 -4.55 -26.07
N GLU A 621 -28.31 -4.11 -24.81
CA GLU A 621 -27.78 -2.82 -24.40
C GLU A 621 -26.28 -2.66 -24.73
N VAL A 622 -25.48 -3.71 -24.50
CA VAL A 622 -24.05 -3.74 -24.89
C VAL A 622 -23.89 -3.58 -26.42
N ALA A 623 -24.75 -4.22 -27.20
CA ALA A 623 -24.74 -4.08 -28.65
C ALA A 623 -25.10 -2.64 -29.09
N ILE A 624 -26.16 -2.07 -28.52
CA ILE A 624 -26.59 -0.68 -28.79
C ILE A 624 -25.47 0.31 -28.46
N ALA A 625 -24.79 0.16 -27.32
CA ALA A 625 -23.69 1.05 -26.95
C ALA A 625 -22.56 1.06 -28.00
N ALA A 626 -22.25 -0.09 -28.60
CA ALA A 626 -21.26 -0.19 -29.66
C ALA A 626 -21.79 0.36 -31.00
N GLU A 627 -23.08 0.16 -31.31
CA GLU A 627 -23.73 0.71 -32.50
C GLU A 627 -23.73 2.24 -32.50
N LEU A 628 -23.96 2.89 -31.35
CA LEU A 628 -23.91 4.36 -31.25
C LEU A 628 -22.52 4.92 -31.59
N VAL A 629 -21.46 4.21 -31.19
CA VAL A 629 -20.07 4.57 -31.51
C VAL A 629 -19.81 4.39 -33.01
N GLN A 630 -20.29 3.29 -33.58
CA GLN A 630 -20.20 3.01 -35.02
C GLN A 630 -20.96 4.07 -35.84
N GLU A 631 -22.17 4.45 -35.42
CA GLU A 631 -22.96 5.47 -36.08
C GLU A 631 -22.27 6.84 -36.07
N ARG A 632 -21.61 7.20 -34.96
CA ARG A 632 -20.79 8.40 -34.88
C ARG A 632 -19.57 8.36 -35.80
N LEU A 633 -18.93 7.19 -35.96
CA LEU A 633 -17.82 7.01 -36.90
C LEU A 633 -18.27 7.18 -38.36
N GLU A 634 -19.45 6.67 -38.71
CA GLU A 634 -19.96 6.70 -40.08
C GLU A 634 -20.55 8.05 -40.47
N LYS A 635 -21.34 8.67 -39.58
CA LYS A 635 -22.10 9.89 -39.87
C LYS A 635 -21.48 11.16 -39.30
N GLY A 636 -20.45 11.04 -38.44
CA GLY A 636 -19.85 12.20 -37.79
C GLY A 636 -20.87 13.00 -36.95
N PRO A 637 -20.80 14.34 -36.95
CA PRO A 637 -21.74 15.22 -36.26
C PRO A 637 -23.23 14.97 -36.57
N ASP A 638 -23.54 14.49 -37.78
CA ASP A 638 -24.93 14.25 -38.21
C ASP A 638 -25.59 13.05 -37.51
N SER A 639 -24.82 12.23 -36.80
CA SER A 639 -25.35 11.17 -35.93
C SER A 639 -26.21 11.70 -34.76
N GLY A 640 -25.99 12.95 -34.34
CA GLY A 640 -26.63 13.53 -33.15
C GLY A 640 -26.08 13.02 -31.80
N TYR A 641 -25.13 12.08 -31.82
CA TYR A 641 -24.47 11.53 -30.63
C TYR A 641 -23.07 12.13 -30.47
N GLU A 642 -22.78 12.64 -29.29
CA GLU A 642 -21.48 13.17 -28.86
C GLU A 642 -20.93 12.33 -27.72
N PHE A 643 -19.60 12.27 -27.62
CA PHE A 643 -18.92 11.40 -26.68
C PHE A 643 -17.86 12.13 -25.85
N VAL A 644 -17.70 11.69 -24.60
CA VAL A 644 -16.49 11.95 -23.81
C VAL A 644 -15.85 10.62 -23.47
N MET A 645 -14.67 10.35 -24.03
CA MET A 645 -13.89 9.15 -23.73
C MET A 645 -12.87 9.51 -22.65
N GLY A 646 -12.83 8.74 -21.56
CA GLY A 646 -11.85 8.88 -20.49
C GLY A 646 -10.84 7.75 -20.56
N ASP A 647 -9.68 8.00 -21.16
CA ASP A 647 -8.61 7.01 -21.26
C ASP A 647 -7.64 7.15 -20.09
N HIS A 648 -7.45 6.06 -19.35
CA HIS A 648 -6.42 5.97 -18.32
C HIS A 648 -5.22 5.23 -18.90
N TYR A 649 -4.11 5.95 -19.14
CA TYR A 649 -2.89 5.42 -19.74
C TYR A 649 -3.12 4.58 -21.02
N GLY A 650 -3.93 5.10 -21.96
CA GLY A 650 -4.20 4.44 -23.25
C GLY A 650 -5.34 3.40 -23.23
N ARG A 651 -5.85 3.03 -22.05
CA ARG A 651 -7.02 2.17 -21.90
C ARG A 651 -8.27 2.98 -21.61
N LEU A 652 -9.36 2.69 -22.34
CA LEU A 652 -10.66 3.30 -22.07
C LEU A 652 -11.17 2.89 -20.67
N ALA A 653 -11.18 3.85 -19.74
CA ALA A 653 -11.55 3.65 -18.34
C ALA A 653 -13.00 4.07 -18.05
N GLY A 654 -13.59 4.89 -18.91
CA GLY A 654 -15.00 5.25 -18.87
C GLY A 654 -15.38 6.12 -20.05
N TYR A 655 -16.67 6.24 -20.33
CA TYR A 655 -17.18 7.16 -21.33
C TYR A 655 -18.55 7.72 -20.98
N THR A 656 -18.94 8.80 -21.66
CA THR A 656 -20.32 9.28 -21.75
C THR A 656 -20.75 9.41 -23.21
N CYS A 657 -22.03 9.22 -23.46
CA CYS A 657 -22.71 9.52 -24.72
C CYS A 657 -23.88 10.46 -24.43
N PHE A 658 -23.95 11.59 -25.14
CA PHE A 658 -25.00 12.60 -24.97
C PHE A 658 -25.36 13.24 -26.31
N GLY A 659 -26.50 13.91 -26.40
CA GLY A 659 -26.93 14.55 -27.64
C GLY A 659 -27.99 15.62 -27.42
N ARG A 660 -28.16 16.51 -28.41
CA ARG A 660 -29.19 17.56 -28.35
C ARG A 660 -30.56 16.94 -28.60
N ILE A 661 -31.54 17.32 -27.79
CA ILE A 661 -32.93 16.89 -27.99
C ILE A 661 -33.52 17.66 -29.19
N PRO A 662 -33.89 16.98 -30.30
CA PRO A 662 -34.44 17.64 -31.47
C PRO A 662 -35.69 18.46 -31.13
N GLY A 663 -35.84 19.64 -31.75
CA GLY A 663 -36.97 20.54 -31.50
C GLY A 663 -36.88 21.36 -30.20
N THR A 664 -35.80 21.24 -29.42
CA THR A 664 -35.60 22.03 -28.20
C THR A 664 -34.61 23.17 -28.41
N THR A 665 -34.78 24.26 -27.66
CA THR A 665 -33.88 25.43 -27.72
C THR A 665 -32.50 25.11 -27.14
N ALA A 666 -32.44 24.41 -25.99
CA ALA A 666 -31.20 24.25 -25.23
C ALA A 666 -31.18 22.97 -24.35
N SER A 667 -31.89 21.91 -24.75
CA SER A 667 -32.00 20.69 -23.97
C SER A 667 -31.19 19.54 -24.58
N PHE A 668 -30.56 18.75 -23.71
CA PHE A 668 -29.70 17.63 -24.07
C PHE A 668 -30.07 16.40 -23.24
N ASP A 669 -29.94 15.22 -23.85
CA ASP A 669 -30.00 13.94 -23.16
C ASP A 669 -28.59 13.44 -22.90
N LEU A 670 -28.34 12.96 -21.68
CA LEU A 670 -27.21 12.07 -21.40
C LEU A 670 -27.70 10.63 -21.56
N TYR A 671 -27.47 10.05 -22.74
CA TYR A 671 -27.93 8.71 -23.07
C TYR A 671 -27.20 7.64 -22.25
N TRP A 672 -25.87 7.74 -22.12
CA TRP A 672 -25.05 6.73 -21.45
C TRP A 672 -23.94 7.34 -20.62
N ILE A 673 -23.66 6.69 -19.49
CA ILE A 673 -22.41 6.83 -18.74
C ILE A 673 -21.98 5.45 -18.25
N ALA A 674 -20.76 5.05 -18.58
CA ALA A 674 -20.18 3.80 -18.08
C ALA A 674 -18.76 4.04 -17.59
N VAL A 675 -18.43 3.44 -16.46
CA VAL A 675 -17.11 3.51 -15.84
C VAL A 675 -16.66 2.10 -15.55
N HIS A 676 -15.43 1.78 -15.98
CA HIS A 676 -14.84 0.47 -15.76
C HIS A 676 -14.80 0.17 -14.25
N PRO A 677 -15.14 -1.06 -13.78
CA PRO A 677 -15.26 -1.38 -12.36
C PRO A 677 -14.08 -0.95 -11.48
N GLU A 678 -12.86 -1.03 -12.01
CA GLU A 678 -11.63 -0.61 -11.31
C GLU A 678 -11.58 0.90 -10.95
N PHE A 679 -12.36 1.73 -11.65
CA PHE A 679 -12.41 3.19 -11.49
C PHE A 679 -13.70 3.69 -10.86
N GLN A 680 -14.66 2.79 -10.59
CA GLN A 680 -15.89 3.13 -9.90
C GLN A 680 -15.59 3.55 -8.45
N GLY A 681 -16.33 4.55 -7.95
CA GLY A 681 -16.11 5.12 -6.62
C GLY A 681 -14.85 6.00 -6.49
N ARG A 682 -14.00 6.10 -7.52
CA ARG A 682 -12.74 6.87 -7.50
C ARG A 682 -12.83 8.27 -8.12
N GLY A 683 -14.06 8.74 -8.41
CA GLY A 683 -14.32 10.06 -8.98
C GLY A 683 -14.29 10.16 -10.51
N LEU A 684 -13.96 9.10 -11.27
CA LEU A 684 -13.94 9.14 -12.74
C LEU A 684 -15.30 9.50 -13.34
N GLY A 685 -16.38 8.85 -12.89
CA GLY A 685 -17.74 9.14 -13.37
C GLY A 685 -18.14 10.61 -13.18
N ARG A 686 -17.77 11.20 -12.05
CA ARG A 686 -18.01 12.64 -11.79
C ARG A 686 -17.24 13.52 -12.78
N ARG A 687 -15.98 13.18 -13.10
CA ARG A 687 -15.17 13.95 -14.07
C ARG A 687 -15.71 13.82 -15.50
N LEU A 688 -16.11 12.62 -15.92
CA LEU A 688 -16.75 12.40 -17.23
C LEU A 688 -18.04 13.20 -17.37
N LEU A 689 -18.87 13.20 -16.32
CA LEU A 689 -20.10 13.97 -16.29
C LEU A 689 -19.84 15.47 -16.34
N GLN A 690 -18.87 15.98 -15.57
CA GLN A 690 -18.45 17.38 -15.60
C GLN A 690 -17.91 17.82 -16.96
N GLU A 691 -17.16 16.95 -17.64
CA GLU A 691 -16.64 17.24 -18.97
C GLU A 691 -17.76 17.25 -20.03
N SER A 692 -18.74 16.36 -19.90
CA SER A 692 -19.96 16.37 -20.72
C SER A 692 -20.74 17.67 -20.50
N GLU A 693 -20.97 18.06 -19.25
CA GLU A 693 -21.64 19.32 -18.87
C GLU A 693 -20.93 20.55 -19.45
N ARG A 694 -19.60 20.58 -19.39
CA ARG A 694 -18.77 21.66 -19.96
C ARG A 694 -18.98 21.79 -21.47
N ARG A 695 -19.05 20.67 -22.18
CA ARG A 695 -19.25 20.62 -23.64
C ARG A 695 -20.67 21.01 -24.03
N ILE A 696 -21.67 20.48 -23.33
CA ILE A 696 -23.08 20.86 -23.54
C ILE A 696 -23.25 22.36 -23.35
N LYS A 697 -22.63 22.95 -22.31
CA LYS A 697 -22.64 24.40 -22.10
C LYS A 697 -21.95 25.17 -23.22
N ALA A 698 -20.83 24.66 -23.75
CA ALA A 698 -20.09 25.33 -24.82
C ALA A 698 -20.89 25.47 -26.12
N VAL A 699 -21.86 24.58 -26.37
CA VAL A 699 -22.78 24.63 -27.52
C VAL A 699 -24.14 25.27 -27.17
N GLY A 700 -24.22 25.98 -26.04
CA GLY A 700 -25.42 26.73 -25.64
C GLY A 700 -26.51 25.90 -24.95
N GLY A 701 -26.20 24.68 -24.51
CA GLY A 701 -27.12 23.86 -23.71
C GLY A 701 -27.33 24.45 -22.31
N ALA A 702 -28.58 24.37 -21.82
CA ALA A 702 -29.00 24.90 -20.53
C ALA A 702 -29.62 23.82 -19.61
N ARG A 703 -30.09 22.70 -20.17
CA ARG A 703 -30.70 21.60 -19.42
C ARG A 703 -30.20 20.26 -19.90
N ILE A 704 -29.86 19.39 -18.97
CA ILE A 704 -29.47 18.01 -19.22
C ILE A 704 -30.47 17.08 -18.55
N TYR A 705 -31.06 16.20 -19.34
CA TYR A 705 -31.97 15.15 -18.90
C TYR A 705 -31.23 13.81 -18.87
N VAL A 706 -31.54 13.00 -17.87
CA VAL A 706 -30.95 11.68 -17.69
C VAL A 706 -32.01 10.70 -17.21
N ASP A 707 -32.01 9.52 -17.82
CA ASP A 707 -32.98 8.48 -17.56
C ASP A 707 -32.32 7.29 -16.87
N THR A 708 -32.98 6.72 -15.86
CA THR A 708 -32.49 5.49 -15.21
C THR A 708 -33.62 4.64 -14.63
N SER A 709 -33.41 3.33 -14.51
CA SER A 709 -34.38 2.38 -13.98
C SER A 709 -34.63 2.58 -12.47
N GLN A 710 -35.83 2.23 -12.01
CA GLN A 710 -36.21 2.22 -10.60
C GLN A 710 -35.83 0.95 -9.84
N ARG A 711 -35.29 -0.08 -10.50
CA ARG A 711 -34.82 -1.30 -9.81
C ARG A 711 -33.81 -0.96 -8.72
N SER A 712 -33.77 -1.81 -7.69
CA SER A 712 -32.88 -1.66 -6.53
C SER A 712 -31.40 -1.61 -6.94
N GLN A 713 -31.01 -2.34 -7.98
CA GLN A 713 -29.64 -2.36 -8.50
C GLN A 713 -29.16 -0.98 -9.00
N TYR A 714 -30.05 -0.09 -9.44
CA TYR A 714 -29.72 1.27 -9.90
C TYR A 714 -29.82 2.34 -8.79
N ALA A 715 -30.01 1.94 -7.53
CA ALA A 715 -30.04 2.88 -6.41
C ALA A 715 -28.73 3.70 -6.28
N GLY A 716 -27.59 3.06 -6.54
CA GLY A 716 -26.29 3.75 -6.58
C GLY A 716 -26.19 4.78 -7.70
N THR A 717 -26.72 4.47 -8.88
CA THR A 717 -26.76 5.37 -10.04
C THR A 717 -27.63 6.61 -9.77
N ARG A 718 -28.79 6.42 -9.15
CA ARG A 718 -29.67 7.51 -8.71
C ARG A 718 -28.99 8.43 -7.69
N ALA A 719 -28.39 7.85 -6.65
CA ALA A 719 -27.62 8.60 -5.65
C ALA A 719 -26.42 9.34 -6.27
N PHE A 720 -25.79 8.76 -7.30
CA PHE A 720 -24.70 9.40 -8.03
C PHE A 720 -25.17 10.69 -8.73
N TYR A 721 -26.27 10.65 -9.50
CA TYR A 721 -26.82 11.83 -10.17
C TYR A 721 -27.24 12.92 -9.18
N GLU A 722 -27.90 12.55 -8.09
CA GLU A 722 -28.28 13.47 -7.01
C GLU A 722 -27.04 14.15 -6.40
N SER A 723 -25.97 13.39 -6.15
CA SER A 723 -24.69 13.93 -5.65
C SER A 723 -24.01 14.89 -6.63
N CYS A 724 -24.35 14.82 -7.92
CA CYS A 724 -23.85 15.66 -8.99
C CYS A 724 -24.76 16.85 -9.30
N GLY A 725 -25.84 17.02 -8.53
CA GLY A 725 -26.75 18.16 -8.62
C GLY A 725 -27.90 17.98 -9.60
N TYR A 726 -28.16 16.77 -10.07
CA TYR A 726 -29.37 16.44 -10.82
C TYR A 726 -30.53 16.26 -9.84
N ARG A 727 -31.72 16.71 -10.22
CA ARG A 727 -32.95 16.58 -9.44
C ARG A 727 -33.89 15.61 -10.12
N LEU A 728 -34.53 14.74 -9.35
CA LEU A 728 -35.58 13.87 -9.85
C LEU A 728 -36.80 14.72 -10.24
N GLU A 729 -37.16 14.73 -11.52
CA GLU A 729 -38.31 15.49 -12.05
C GLU A 729 -39.58 14.65 -12.05
N THR A 730 -39.48 13.39 -12.49
CA THR A 730 -40.64 12.49 -12.56
C THR A 730 -40.23 11.03 -12.57
N VAL A 731 -41.21 10.17 -12.34
CA VAL A 731 -41.11 8.72 -12.42
C VAL A 731 -42.28 8.22 -13.27
N LEU A 732 -41.97 7.48 -14.33
CA LEU A 732 -42.94 6.74 -15.13
C LEU A 732 -42.98 5.31 -14.62
N ALA A 733 -44.06 4.91 -13.95
CA ALA A 733 -44.23 3.54 -13.47
C ALA A 733 -44.30 2.55 -14.65
N ASP A 734 -43.77 1.34 -14.43
CA ASP A 734 -43.83 0.21 -15.37
C ASP A 734 -43.35 0.51 -16.80
N PHE A 735 -42.44 1.47 -16.97
CA PHE A 735 -41.96 1.91 -18.28
C PHE A 735 -41.13 0.84 -19.00
N TYR A 736 -40.21 0.18 -18.29
CA TYR A 736 -39.34 -0.84 -18.89
C TYR A 736 -39.98 -2.23 -18.83
N SER A 737 -40.62 -2.54 -17.71
CA SER A 737 -41.37 -3.78 -17.45
C SER A 737 -42.23 -3.61 -16.19
N PRO A 738 -43.24 -4.47 -15.94
CA PRO A 738 -43.96 -4.44 -14.66
C PRO A 738 -43.02 -4.50 -13.44
N GLY A 739 -43.13 -3.53 -12.53
CA GLY A 739 -42.25 -3.35 -11.38
C GLY A 739 -40.95 -2.57 -11.66
N ASP A 740 -40.76 -2.07 -12.89
CA ASP A 740 -39.58 -1.32 -13.31
C ASP A 740 -39.95 -0.02 -14.03
N GLY A 741 -40.00 1.06 -13.24
CA GLY A 741 -40.25 2.41 -13.73
C GLY A 741 -39.00 3.13 -14.26
N LYS A 742 -39.23 4.18 -15.04
CA LYS A 742 -38.21 5.10 -15.54
C LYS A 742 -38.17 6.36 -14.68
N ALA A 743 -37.08 6.59 -13.98
CA ALA A 743 -36.80 7.82 -13.23
C ALA A 743 -36.08 8.81 -14.15
N ILE A 744 -36.63 10.02 -14.26
CA ILE A 744 -36.09 11.09 -15.11
C ILE A 744 -35.52 12.18 -14.21
N TYR A 745 -34.22 12.44 -14.38
CA TYR A 745 -33.47 13.44 -13.66
C TYR A 745 -33.14 14.63 -14.58
N CYS A 746 -33.14 15.85 -14.03
CA CYS A 746 -32.76 17.06 -14.74
C CYS A 746 -31.71 17.85 -13.97
N LYS A 747 -30.75 18.41 -14.70
CA LYS A 747 -29.84 19.44 -14.19
C LYS A 747 -29.89 20.67 -15.08
N VAL A 748 -30.13 21.81 -14.46
CA VAL A 748 -29.99 23.12 -15.12
C VAL A 748 -28.53 23.55 -14.99
N ILE A 749 -27.88 23.79 -16.14
CA ILE A 749 -26.50 24.28 -16.20
C ILE A 749 -26.54 25.75 -16.64
N GLY A 750 -26.04 26.63 -15.77
CA GLY A 750 -25.92 28.08 -16.01
C GLY A 750 -24.49 28.47 -16.32
#